data_AF-A0A3P1S670-F1
#
_entry.id   AF-A0A3P1S670-F1
#
_cell.length_a   1.000
_cell.length_b   1.000
_cell.length_c   1.000
_cell.angle_alpha   90.00
_cell.angle_beta   90.00
_cell.angle_gamma   90.00
#
_symmetry.space_group_name_H-M   'P 1'
#
loop_
_entity.id
_entity.type
_entity.pdbx_description
1 polymer ?
#
loop_
_entity_poly.entity_id
_entity_poly.type
_entity_poly.pdbx_seq_one_letter_code
_entity_poly.pdbx_strand_id
1 'polypeptide(L)'
;MNGINLLEILDKIDPTILSYEEWLKIGFSLKYEGYSVREWVNWSKRDERRFNDGECEKKWNTFKGDGVTGGTLVQIAKEQGVLSYFEEDSSGGHELAWDDVITKDDYTIIDKNWVEGKEIQEPSDAEWNPSKEIIKYLETLFESNENVGYVTATYQKVDDKTGEIKHIPTSGSFDKTAGQLIQELGKYQNDIGAVFGDYKEEAGAWIRFNPLDGKGIKNSNVVDYRYALVESDNMDLDKQNAIIRQLELPVACLVFSGKKSIHAIVKIHASCEDEYKKRVDYLYKVCQKNGLSIDIQNRNPSRLSRLPGVKRNGRKQFLIDTNIGKSSWDEWFEWIEGINDDLPEPEGLDQFWDNMPTLAEPLIDGVLRQGHKMLLVGPSKAGKSYALIELCIAIAEGKKWLGWNCAKGKIMYVNLELDRASCLHRFKDVYQSMKIAPNNLSNIDIWNLRGKSVPMDKLAPKLIRRAQKKDYIAIIIDPIYKVITGDENSADQMAHFCNQFDKVASNLGAAVIYCHHHSKGAQGGKKSMDRASGSGVFARDPDALIDLVELELTEDFNKYEVNKITAETIAEYFKIHKRDFYDTMIGDDDRLSKVIMETYAEDNLSALQLGELDDLIASNLNKIKQKTAWRVEGTLREFPKFEPKNLWFQYPIHVVDEVGILQDMDAEGDKPFWQKGKEKRKKNANKKKKKLNDSFVEAIEHLTNFNEKPPTKKEVAEYLGKSERTIERRLEETEDYIFDTETGTIKPK
;
A
#
# COMPACT_ATOMS: atom_id res chain seq x y z
N MET A 1 -2.16 -25.41 10.91
CA MET A 1 -2.87 -26.33 10.01
C MET A 1 -3.72 -27.23 10.88
N ASN A 2 -5.02 -26.98 11.02
CA ASN A 2 -5.95 -27.91 11.67
C ASN A 2 -7.07 -28.16 10.66
N GLY A 3 -7.02 -29.29 9.96
CA GLY A 3 -8.08 -29.65 9.00
C GLY A 3 -7.80 -30.81 8.05
N ILE A 4 -6.56 -31.29 7.89
CA ILE A 4 -6.25 -32.45 7.03
C ILE A 4 -5.79 -33.63 7.91
N ASN A 5 -6.56 -34.72 7.93
CA ASN A 5 -6.18 -35.94 8.63
C ASN A 5 -5.17 -36.74 7.78
N LEU A 6 -3.88 -36.59 8.07
CA LEU A 6 -2.80 -37.21 7.29
C LEU A 6 -2.83 -38.74 7.30
N LEU A 7 -3.46 -39.36 8.32
CA LEU A 7 -3.62 -40.82 8.37
C LEU A 7 -4.63 -41.33 7.33
N GLU A 8 -5.70 -40.57 7.07
CA GLU A 8 -6.67 -40.91 6.01
C GLU A 8 -6.06 -40.83 4.61
N ILE A 9 -5.11 -39.91 4.42
CA ILE A 9 -4.37 -39.80 3.16
C ILE A 9 -3.35 -40.94 3.06
N LEU A 10 -2.60 -41.21 4.13
CA LEU A 10 -1.63 -42.31 4.20
C LEU A 10 -2.29 -43.64 3.84
N ASP A 11 -3.48 -43.91 4.35
CA ASP A 11 -4.20 -45.16 4.09
C ASP A 11 -4.57 -45.38 2.63
N LYS A 12 -4.69 -44.31 1.84
CA LYS A 12 -5.03 -44.39 0.42
C LYS A 12 -3.82 -44.42 -0.52
N ILE A 13 -2.62 -44.12 -0.01
CA ILE A 13 -1.37 -44.26 -0.77
C ILE A 13 -0.96 -45.74 -0.78
N ASP A 14 -0.70 -46.29 -1.97
CA ASP A 14 -0.17 -47.65 -2.09
C ASP A 14 1.37 -47.63 -1.96
N PRO A 15 1.96 -48.28 -0.93
CA PRO A 15 3.41 -48.30 -0.75
C PRO A 15 4.16 -49.10 -1.83
N THR A 16 3.52 -50.04 -2.51
CA THR A 16 4.19 -50.96 -3.46
C THR A 16 4.67 -50.27 -4.73
N ILE A 17 4.04 -49.16 -5.09
CA ILE A 17 4.33 -48.39 -6.32
C ILE A 17 5.26 -47.19 -6.08
N LEU A 18 5.68 -46.95 -4.83
CA LEU A 18 6.60 -45.86 -4.50
C LEU A 18 8.07 -46.26 -4.69
N SER A 19 8.92 -45.31 -5.02
CA SER A 19 10.38 -45.48 -4.88
C SER A 19 10.81 -45.58 -3.41
N TYR A 20 12.01 -46.09 -3.15
CA TYR A 20 12.56 -46.17 -1.78
C TYR A 20 12.72 -44.77 -1.15
N GLU A 21 13.03 -43.75 -1.95
CA GLU A 21 13.14 -42.37 -1.48
C GLU A 21 11.80 -41.77 -1.08
N GLU A 22 10.74 -42.00 -1.85
CA GLU A 22 9.38 -41.53 -1.52
C GLU A 22 8.85 -42.23 -0.27
N TRP A 23 9.13 -43.53 -0.13
CA TRP A 23 8.80 -44.29 1.06
C TRP A 23 9.47 -43.72 2.33
N LEU A 24 10.75 -43.32 2.24
CA LEU A 24 11.44 -42.63 3.33
C LEU A 24 10.88 -41.23 3.59
N LYS A 25 10.50 -40.48 2.55
CA LYS A 25 9.87 -39.15 2.68
C LYS A 25 8.55 -39.22 3.43
N ILE A 26 7.72 -40.25 3.19
CA ILE A 26 6.48 -40.49 3.95
C ILE A 26 6.78 -40.74 5.42
N GLY A 27 7.75 -41.59 5.73
CA GLY A 27 8.17 -41.84 7.12
C GLY A 27 8.67 -40.58 7.82
N PHE A 28 9.45 -39.76 7.11
CA PHE A 28 9.94 -38.49 7.65
C PHE A 28 8.80 -37.48 7.88
N SER A 29 7.87 -37.36 6.92
CA SER A 29 6.69 -36.50 6.99
C SER A 29 5.82 -36.82 8.20
N LEU A 30 5.52 -38.11 8.42
CA LEU A 30 4.77 -38.58 9.59
C LEU A 30 5.48 -38.25 10.91
N LYS A 31 6.81 -38.41 10.96
CA LYS A 31 7.60 -38.08 12.16
C LYS A 31 7.60 -36.57 12.44
N TYR A 32 7.69 -35.76 11.40
CA TYR A 32 7.69 -34.30 11.51
C TYR A 32 6.35 -33.78 12.03
N GLU A 33 5.24 -34.34 11.55
CA GLU A 33 3.88 -33.98 11.96
C GLU A 33 3.46 -34.59 13.32
N GLY A 34 4.37 -35.26 14.02
CA GLY A 34 4.16 -35.77 15.38
C GLY A 34 3.47 -37.13 15.48
N TYR A 35 3.31 -37.87 14.38
CA TYR A 35 2.75 -39.22 14.40
C TYR A 35 3.76 -40.25 14.94
N SER A 36 3.26 -41.41 15.35
CA SER A 36 4.11 -42.49 15.88
C SER A 36 4.70 -43.36 14.76
N VAL A 37 5.86 -43.96 15.01
CA VAL A 37 6.49 -44.93 14.07
C VAL A 37 5.57 -46.11 13.74
N ARG A 38 4.61 -46.42 14.61
CA ARG A 38 3.65 -47.52 14.40
C ARG A 38 2.76 -47.28 13.19
N GLU A 39 2.38 -46.04 12.91
CA GLU A 39 1.56 -45.69 11.75
C GLU A 39 2.32 -45.98 10.44
N TRP A 40 3.60 -45.59 10.40
CA TRP A 40 4.46 -45.85 9.24
C TRP A 40 4.76 -47.35 9.07
N VAL A 41 4.96 -48.09 10.16
CA VAL A 41 5.14 -49.55 10.14
C VAL A 41 3.89 -50.24 9.61
N ASN A 42 2.71 -49.88 10.11
CA ASN A 42 1.44 -50.51 9.72
C ASN A 42 1.09 -50.25 8.26
N TRP A 43 1.36 -49.04 7.77
CA TRP A 43 1.22 -48.73 6.34
C TRP A 43 2.26 -49.47 5.48
N SER A 44 3.53 -49.48 5.89
CA SER A 44 4.62 -50.12 5.13
C SER A 44 4.46 -51.64 5.01
N LYS A 45 3.76 -52.30 5.94
CA LYS A 45 3.44 -53.74 5.88
C LYS A 45 2.66 -54.16 4.64
N ARG A 46 1.98 -53.23 3.96
CA ARG A 46 1.25 -53.53 2.71
C ARG A 46 2.17 -53.75 1.52
N ASP A 47 3.45 -53.35 1.60
CA ASP A 47 4.49 -53.71 0.63
C ASP A 47 5.33 -54.89 1.15
N GLU A 48 4.82 -56.11 0.95
CA GLU A 48 5.49 -57.35 1.35
C GLU A 48 6.87 -57.56 0.69
N ARG A 49 7.16 -56.86 -0.42
CA ARG A 49 8.45 -56.98 -1.13
C ARG A 49 9.54 -56.11 -0.49
N ARG A 50 9.17 -54.96 0.06
CA ARG A 50 10.09 -53.99 0.69
C ARG A 50 10.12 -54.09 2.21
N PHE A 51 9.04 -54.53 2.84
CA PHE A 51 8.92 -54.53 4.28
C PHE A 51 9.81 -55.59 4.94
N ASN A 52 10.80 -55.14 5.72
CA ASN A 52 11.58 -55.98 6.62
C ASN A 52 11.29 -55.61 8.08
N ASP A 53 11.11 -56.64 8.92
CA ASP A 53 10.82 -56.43 10.34
C ASP A 53 11.97 -55.69 11.05
N GLY A 54 11.64 -54.59 11.72
CA GLY A 54 12.60 -53.69 12.39
C GLY A 54 13.38 -52.70 11.49
N GLU A 55 13.21 -52.71 10.15
CA GLU A 55 13.88 -51.72 9.27
C GLU A 55 13.28 -50.31 9.43
N CYS A 56 11.95 -50.22 9.50
CA CYS A 56 11.23 -48.95 9.68
C CYS A 56 11.66 -48.25 10.97
N GLU A 57 11.78 -48.98 12.09
CA GLU A 57 12.15 -48.42 13.39
C GLU A 57 13.59 -47.90 13.42
N LYS A 58 14.51 -48.61 12.76
CA LYS A 58 15.89 -48.16 12.59
C LYS A 58 15.95 -46.88 11.78
N LYS A 59 15.23 -46.81 10.64
CA LYS A 59 15.19 -45.62 9.78
C LYS A 59 14.49 -44.45 10.46
N TRP A 60 13.41 -44.70 11.20
CA TRP A 60 12.69 -43.69 11.97
C TRP A 60 13.61 -42.94 12.92
N ASN A 61 14.53 -43.64 13.58
CA ASN A 61 15.50 -43.03 14.49
C ASN A 61 16.59 -42.19 13.78
N THR A 62 16.82 -42.41 12.48
CA THR A 62 17.77 -41.62 11.68
C THR A 62 17.20 -40.29 11.19
N PHE A 63 15.88 -40.13 11.17
CA PHE A 63 15.22 -38.89 10.74
C PHE A 63 15.47 -37.76 11.76
N LYS A 64 16.21 -36.72 11.34
CA LYS A 64 16.46 -35.49 12.10
C LYS A 64 15.92 -34.30 11.31
N GLY A 65 15.20 -33.40 11.99
CA GLY A 65 14.38 -32.36 11.38
C GLY A 65 15.17 -31.37 10.52
N ASP A 66 14.93 -31.43 9.21
CA ASP A 66 14.69 -30.29 8.34
C ASP A 66 14.12 -30.76 6.98
N GLY A 67 13.07 -30.09 6.50
CA GLY A 67 12.73 -30.01 5.07
C GLY A 67 11.55 -30.85 4.53
N VAL A 68 11.02 -31.85 5.24
CA VAL A 68 9.90 -32.68 4.75
C VAL A 68 8.74 -32.63 5.75
N THR A 69 7.65 -31.96 5.36
CA THR A 69 6.45 -31.73 6.18
C THR A 69 5.28 -32.60 5.71
N GLY A 70 4.12 -32.50 6.36
CA GLY A 70 2.86 -33.15 5.94
C GLY A 70 2.46 -32.86 4.48
N GLY A 71 2.91 -31.73 3.92
CA GLY A 71 2.67 -31.38 2.52
C GLY A 71 3.26 -32.36 1.51
N THR A 72 4.39 -33.01 1.83
CA THR A 72 5.01 -34.02 0.96
C THR A 72 4.16 -35.28 0.84
N LEU A 73 3.48 -35.67 1.91
CA LEU A 73 2.55 -36.81 1.90
C LEU A 73 1.33 -36.51 1.03
N VAL A 74 0.79 -35.28 1.10
CA VAL A 74 -0.30 -34.82 0.24
C VAL A 74 0.13 -34.76 -1.23
N GLN A 75 1.35 -34.29 -1.51
CA GLN A 75 1.89 -34.24 -2.86
C GLN A 75 2.02 -35.64 -3.49
N ILE A 76 2.61 -36.59 -2.77
CA ILE A 76 2.75 -37.98 -3.24
C ILE A 76 1.36 -38.61 -3.49
N ALA A 77 0.38 -38.32 -2.64
CA ALA A 77 -1.00 -38.76 -2.87
C ALA A 77 -1.65 -38.15 -4.12
N LYS A 78 -1.32 -36.89 -4.47
CA LYS A 78 -1.79 -36.26 -5.73
C LYS A 78 -1.12 -36.89 -6.95
N GLU A 79 0.18 -37.14 -6.88
CA GLU A 79 0.96 -37.76 -7.96
C GLU A 79 0.49 -39.20 -8.27
N GLN A 80 0.01 -39.94 -7.26
CA GLN A 80 -0.64 -41.25 -7.46
C GLN A 80 -2.11 -41.17 -7.91
N GLY A 81 -2.68 -39.97 -8.12
CA GLY A 81 -4.08 -39.78 -8.53
C GLY A 81 -5.13 -40.08 -7.45
N VAL A 82 -4.70 -40.28 -6.21
CA VAL A 82 -5.54 -40.74 -5.08
C VAL A 82 -6.45 -39.64 -4.53
N LEU A 83 -6.09 -38.37 -4.75
CA LEU A 83 -6.83 -37.20 -4.28
C LEU A 83 -7.94 -36.71 -5.24
N SER A 84 -8.21 -37.44 -6.33
CA SER A 84 -9.26 -37.12 -7.32
C SER A 84 -10.71 -37.19 -6.81
N TYR A 85 -10.95 -37.70 -5.59
CA TYR A 85 -12.29 -37.85 -5.00
C TYR A 85 -12.72 -36.73 -4.04
N PHE A 86 -11.96 -35.65 -3.92
CA PHE A 86 -12.35 -34.45 -3.15
C PHE A 86 -12.65 -33.22 -4.04
N GLU A 87 -12.75 -33.42 -5.36
CA GLU A 87 -12.96 -32.37 -6.36
C GLU A 87 -14.41 -32.35 -6.90
N GLU A 88 -15.41 -32.30 -6.01
CA GLU A 88 -16.76 -31.81 -6.35
C GLU A 88 -17.26 -30.93 -5.19
N ASP A 89 -16.60 -29.78 -5.00
CA ASP A 89 -17.11 -28.53 -4.40
C ASP A 89 -15.92 -27.66 -3.96
N SER A 90 -15.18 -27.12 -4.93
CA SER A 90 -14.46 -25.85 -4.77
C SER A 90 -13.72 -25.52 -6.07
N SER A 91 -14.14 -24.42 -6.69
CA SER A 91 -13.38 -23.69 -7.69
C SER A 91 -11.92 -23.51 -7.23
N GLY A 92 -11.00 -24.01 -8.05
CA GLY A 92 -9.59 -24.21 -7.73
C GLY A 92 -8.89 -23.00 -7.09
N GLY A 93 -8.19 -23.29 -5.99
CA GLY A 93 -7.26 -22.37 -5.34
C GLY A 93 -6.14 -23.16 -4.70
N HIS A 94 -4.93 -23.02 -5.23
CA HIS A 94 -3.70 -23.52 -4.61
C HIS A 94 -3.43 -22.78 -3.28
N GLU A 95 -3.00 -23.48 -2.23
CA GLU A 95 -2.50 -22.86 -0.99
C GLU A 95 -1.10 -22.30 -1.22
N LEU A 96 -0.99 -20.98 -1.18
CA LEU A 96 0.25 -20.25 -1.42
C LEU A 96 0.96 -19.93 -0.10
N ALA A 97 2.28 -20.13 -0.08
CA ALA A 97 3.15 -19.83 1.04
C ALA A 97 3.18 -18.33 1.37
N TRP A 98 3.75 -17.97 2.52
CA TRP A 98 3.81 -16.60 3.04
C TRP A 98 4.51 -15.59 2.09
N ASP A 99 5.27 -16.10 1.13
CA ASP A 99 6.12 -15.34 0.22
C ASP A 99 5.57 -15.34 -1.22
N ASP A 100 4.47 -16.07 -1.45
CA ASP A 100 3.93 -16.29 -2.78
C ASP A 100 3.06 -15.11 -3.25
N VAL A 101 3.46 -14.54 -4.37
CA VAL A 101 2.80 -13.44 -5.07
C VAL A 101 1.77 -14.02 -6.04
N ILE A 102 0.49 -13.72 -5.81
CA ILE A 102 -0.55 -13.89 -6.84
C ILE A 102 -0.63 -12.58 -7.60
N THR A 103 0.01 -12.55 -8.77
CA THR A 103 -0.35 -11.62 -9.83
C THR A 103 -1.28 -12.37 -10.77
N LYS A 104 -2.43 -11.79 -11.16
CA LYS A 104 -2.94 -12.03 -12.53
C LYS A 104 -1.73 -11.73 -13.40
N ASP A 105 -1.23 -12.73 -14.12
CA ASP A 105 0.18 -12.72 -14.52
C ASP A 105 0.43 -11.74 -15.67
N ASP A 106 0.72 -10.48 -15.29
CA ASP A 106 1.01 -9.31 -16.13
C ASP A 106 2.17 -9.49 -17.16
N TYR A 107 2.67 -10.71 -17.37
CA TYR A 107 3.77 -11.00 -18.31
C TYR A 107 3.68 -12.40 -18.94
N THR A 108 2.60 -13.16 -18.76
CA THR A 108 2.46 -14.52 -19.34
C THR A 108 1.83 -14.43 -20.72
N ILE A 109 2.66 -14.54 -21.76
CA ILE A 109 2.28 -14.52 -23.18
C ILE A 109 2.06 -15.95 -23.69
N ILE A 110 2.79 -16.92 -23.12
CA ILE A 110 2.79 -18.31 -23.58
C ILE A 110 1.99 -19.18 -22.62
N ASP A 111 0.95 -19.85 -23.13
CA ASP A 111 0.28 -20.93 -22.41
C ASP A 111 1.21 -22.15 -22.33
N LYS A 112 1.72 -22.41 -21.12
CA LYS A 112 2.67 -23.48 -20.82
C LYS A 112 2.14 -24.87 -21.19
N ASN A 113 0.82 -25.05 -21.28
CA ASN A 113 0.19 -26.33 -21.59
C ASN A 113 0.14 -26.64 -23.09
N TRP A 114 0.36 -25.64 -23.96
CA TRP A 114 0.15 -25.74 -25.42
C TRP A 114 1.37 -25.28 -26.25
N VAL A 115 2.60 -25.43 -25.73
CA VAL A 115 3.82 -25.11 -26.50
C VAL A 115 4.18 -26.27 -27.43
N GLU A 116 3.88 -26.12 -28.72
CA GLU A 116 4.40 -27.00 -29.77
C GLU A 116 5.90 -26.74 -29.97
N GLY A 117 6.73 -27.76 -29.73
CA GLY A 117 8.19 -27.66 -29.88
C GLY A 117 8.60 -27.40 -31.33
N LYS A 118 9.62 -26.56 -31.52
CA LYS A 118 10.20 -26.30 -32.84
C LYS A 118 11.54 -27.01 -32.98
N GLU A 119 11.56 -28.09 -33.76
CA GLU A 119 12.73 -28.94 -33.96
C GLU A 119 13.94 -28.15 -34.48
N ILE A 120 15.11 -28.45 -33.94
CA ILE A 120 16.39 -27.90 -34.37
C ILE A 120 17.08 -28.91 -35.27
N GLN A 121 17.34 -28.53 -36.52
CA GLN A 121 18.05 -29.38 -37.47
C GLN A 121 19.56 -29.17 -37.33
N GLU A 122 20.29 -30.22 -36.96
CA GLU A 122 21.75 -30.22 -36.97
C GLU A 122 22.26 -30.20 -38.42
N PRO A 123 23.17 -29.29 -38.80
CA PRO A 123 23.65 -29.19 -40.17
C PRO A 123 24.39 -30.45 -40.59
N SER A 124 24.15 -30.90 -41.83
CA SER A 124 24.83 -32.06 -42.39
C SER A 124 26.35 -31.81 -42.49
N ASP A 125 27.17 -32.87 -42.53
CA ASP A 125 28.63 -32.73 -42.70
C ASP A 125 29.02 -32.06 -44.02
N ALA A 126 28.15 -32.11 -45.03
CA ALA A 126 28.38 -31.46 -46.32
C ALA A 126 28.10 -29.93 -46.30
N GLU A 127 27.19 -29.48 -45.44
CA GLU A 127 26.77 -28.07 -45.34
C GLU A 127 27.48 -27.32 -44.21
N TRP A 128 27.99 -28.05 -43.21
CA TRP A 128 28.63 -27.45 -42.05
C TRP A 128 30.01 -26.87 -42.40
N ASN A 129 30.12 -25.55 -42.30
CA ASN A 129 31.38 -24.82 -42.52
C ASN A 129 31.77 -24.05 -41.25
N PRO A 130 32.67 -24.61 -40.43
CA PRO A 130 33.09 -24.01 -39.16
C PRO A 130 33.56 -22.57 -39.26
N SER A 131 34.44 -22.26 -40.21
CA SER A 131 34.99 -20.91 -40.37
C SER A 131 33.90 -19.90 -40.72
N LYS A 132 32.96 -20.26 -41.61
CA LYS A 132 31.85 -19.37 -41.98
C LYS A 132 30.89 -19.12 -40.82
N GLU A 133 30.60 -20.12 -39.99
CA GLU A 133 29.75 -19.94 -38.80
C GLU A 133 30.39 -18.99 -37.79
N ILE A 134 31.69 -19.15 -37.53
CA ILE A 134 32.42 -18.28 -36.61
C ILE A 134 32.50 -16.86 -37.16
N ILE A 135 32.79 -16.70 -38.46
CA ILE A 135 32.80 -15.38 -39.11
C ILE A 135 31.43 -14.71 -38.97
N LYS A 136 30.34 -15.42 -39.31
CA LYS A 136 28.98 -14.88 -39.17
C LYS A 136 28.66 -14.48 -37.73
N TYR A 137 29.08 -15.30 -36.76
CA TYR A 137 28.91 -14.99 -35.34
C TYR A 137 29.67 -13.71 -34.93
N LEU A 138 30.94 -13.58 -35.36
CA LEU A 138 31.77 -12.41 -35.07
C LEU A 138 31.21 -11.15 -35.73
N GLU A 139 30.84 -11.20 -37.01
CA GLU A 139 30.25 -10.07 -37.75
C GLU A 139 28.90 -9.62 -37.18
N THR A 140 28.15 -10.53 -36.56
CA THR A 140 26.85 -10.19 -35.97
C THR A 140 26.99 -9.49 -34.61
N LEU A 141 28.00 -9.86 -33.81
CA LEU A 141 28.14 -9.35 -32.44
C LEU A 141 29.16 -8.24 -32.27
N PHE A 142 30.21 -8.19 -33.11
CA PHE A 142 31.37 -7.33 -32.92
C PHE A 142 31.66 -6.45 -34.14
N GLU A 143 32.22 -5.27 -33.86
CA GLU A 143 32.89 -4.43 -34.84
C GLU A 143 34.34 -4.90 -35.04
N SER A 144 34.92 -4.61 -36.20
CA SER A 144 36.21 -5.19 -36.61
C SER A 144 37.41 -4.81 -35.73
N ASN A 145 37.34 -3.67 -35.04
CA ASN A 145 38.37 -3.14 -34.15
C ASN A 145 38.21 -3.58 -32.69
N GLU A 146 37.15 -4.30 -32.33
CA GLU A 146 36.87 -4.66 -30.94
C GLU A 146 37.57 -5.96 -30.52
N ASN A 147 38.08 -5.99 -29.29
CA ASN A 147 38.73 -7.16 -28.71
C ASN A 147 37.71 -8.23 -28.29
N VAL A 148 37.97 -9.47 -28.71
CA VAL A 148 37.09 -10.62 -28.46
C VAL A 148 37.75 -11.57 -27.46
N GLY A 149 37.03 -11.88 -26.39
CA GLY A 149 37.48 -12.87 -25.40
C GLY A 149 37.07 -14.29 -25.79
N TYR A 150 38.00 -15.24 -25.86
CA TYR A 150 37.71 -16.65 -26.17
C TYR A 150 38.49 -17.63 -25.29
N VAL A 151 37.96 -18.83 -25.09
CA VAL A 151 38.56 -19.87 -24.24
C VAL A 151 38.51 -21.23 -24.94
N THR A 152 39.68 -21.80 -25.18
CA THR A 152 39.87 -23.15 -25.73
C THR A 152 40.50 -24.12 -24.73
N ALA A 153 41.25 -23.60 -23.76
CA ALA A 153 41.88 -24.39 -22.69
C ALA A 153 40.93 -24.69 -21.53
N THR A 154 41.00 -25.92 -21.01
CA THR A 154 40.22 -26.38 -19.84
C THR A 154 41.05 -27.13 -18.83
N TYR A 155 40.63 -27.08 -17.56
CA TYR A 155 41.12 -27.97 -16.51
C TYR A 155 40.02 -28.93 -16.06
N GLN A 156 40.40 -30.11 -15.59
CA GLN A 156 39.47 -31.13 -15.13
C GLN A 156 39.16 -30.95 -13.65
N LYS A 157 37.89 -31.01 -13.29
CA LYS A 157 37.42 -31.10 -11.92
C LYS A 157 36.54 -32.34 -11.80
N VAL A 158 36.84 -33.21 -10.85
CA VAL A 158 36.01 -34.38 -10.55
C VAL A 158 34.85 -33.92 -9.69
N ASP A 159 33.63 -34.33 -10.05
CA ASP A 159 32.46 -34.14 -9.20
C ASP A 159 32.51 -35.14 -8.04
N ASP A 160 32.61 -34.62 -6.82
CA ASP A 160 32.77 -35.42 -5.61
C ASP A 160 31.56 -36.35 -5.34
N LYS A 161 30.40 -36.09 -5.96
CA LYS A 161 29.17 -36.87 -5.76
C LYS A 161 28.89 -37.88 -6.86
N THR A 162 29.22 -37.56 -8.12
CA THR A 162 28.92 -38.43 -9.27
C THR A 162 30.14 -39.13 -9.85
N GLY A 163 31.35 -38.72 -9.48
CA GLY A 163 32.60 -39.21 -10.06
C GLY A 163 32.83 -38.74 -11.50
N GLU A 164 31.96 -37.90 -12.06
CA GLU A 164 32.08 -37.40 -13.42
C GLU A 164 33.22 -36.37 -13.53
N ILE A 165 34.01 -36.48 -14.60
CA ILE A 165 35.06 -35.50 -14.93
C ILE A 165 34.41 -34.32 -15.65
N LYS A 166 34.33 -33.17 -14.99
CA LYS A 166 33.81 -31.93 -15.56
C LYS A 166 34.97 -31.04 -16.04
N HIS A 167 34.93 -30.64 -17.31
CA HIS A 167 35.89 -29.68 -17.87
C HIS A 167 35.45 -28.24 -17.58
N ILE A 168 36.29 -27.48 -16.90
CA ILE A 168 36.06 -26.07 -16.56
C ILE A 168 36.96 -25.17 -17.41
N PRO A 169 36.43 -24.12 -18.06
CA PRO A 169 37.22 -23.17 -18.85
C PRO A 169 38.21 -22.37 -17.98
N THR A 170 39.38 -22.05 -18.55
CA THR A 170 40.36 -21.14 -17.93
C THR A 170 40.00 -19.67 -18.21
N SER A 171 40.89 -18.72 -17.88
CA SER A 171 40.70 -17.28 -18.11
C SER A 171 40.45 -16.91 -19.58
N GLY A 172 41.03 -17.68 -20.52
CA GLY A 172 40.99 -17.42 -21.95
C GLY A 172 41.92 -16.32 -22.43
N SER A 173 41.92 -16.12 -23.75
CA SER A 173 42.63 -15.07 -24.48
C SER A 173 41.68 -13.91 -24.80
N PHE A 174 42.23 -12.71 -24.99
CA PHE A 174 41.48 -11.47 -25.26
C PHE A 174 42.31 -10.43 -26.04
N ASP A 175 43.42 -10.90 -26.63
CA ASP A 175 44.46 -10.10 -27.29
C ASP A 175 44.14 -9.74 -28.74
N LYS A 176 43.24 -10.49 -29.40
CA LYS A 176 42.89 -10.31 -30.81
C LYS A 176 41.57 -9.55 -30.99
N THR A 177 41.49 -8.76 -32.06
CA THR A 177 40.25 -8.11 -32.48
C THR A 177 39.38 -9.03 -33.35
N ALA A 178 38.08 -8.76 -33.45
CA ALA A 178 37.17 -9.50 -34.32
C ALA A 178 37.65 -9.50 -35.79
N GLY A 179 38.13 -8.36 -36.31
CA GLY A 179 38.66 -8.26 -37.66
C GLY A 179 39.91 -9.11 -37.90
N GLN A 180 40.82 -9.19 -36.92
CA GLN A 180 41.99 -10.07 -36.98
C GLN A 180 41.57 -11.55 -37.03
N LEU A 181 40.64 -11.95 -36.17
CA LEU A 181 40.11 -13.32 -36.13
C LEU A 181 39.43 -13.70 -37.46
N ILE A 182 38.63 -12.80 -38.04
CA ILE A 182 37.98 -13.02 -39.34
C ILE A 182 39.03 -13.18 -40.45
N GLN A 183 40.06 -12.33 -40.46
CA GLN A 183 41.13 -12.41 -41.46
C GLN A 183 41.92 -13.72 -41.36
N GLU A 184 42.24 -14.15 -40.14
CA GLU A 184 42.91 -15.43 -39.88
C GLU A 184 42.03 -16.61 -40.30
N LEU A 185 40.73 -16.61 -39.97
CA LEU A 185 39.79 -17.65 -40.39
C LEU A 185 39.66 -17.75 -41.92
N GLY A 186 39.70 -16.62 -42.62
CA GLY A 186 39.70 -16.59 -44.08
C GLY A 186 40.99 -17.15 -44.69
N LYS A 187 42.14 -16.91 -44.03
CA LYS A 187 43.46 -17.39 -44.47
C LYS A 187 43.65 -18.90 -44.27
N TYR A 188 43.18 -19.43 -43.14
CA TYR A 188 43.42 -20.82 -42.76
C TYR A 188 42.26 -21.79 -43.08
N GLN A 189 41.20 -21.31 -43.77
CA GLN A 189 40.14 -22.09 -44.45
C GLN A 189 39.72 -23.40 -43.73
N ASN A 190 39.31 -23.30 -42.46
CA ASN A 190 38.80 -24.35 -41.54
C ASN A 190 39.77 -24.88 -40.47
N ASP A 191 41.02 -24.43 -40.41
CA ASP A 191 41.88 -24.73 -39.24
C ASP A 191 41.56 -23.78 -38.07
N ILE A 192 40.58 -24.15 -37.25
CA ILE A 192 40.18 -23.40 -36.04
C ILE A 192 41.30 -23.38 -35.00
N GLY A 193 42.08 -24.47 -34.92
CA GLY A 193 43.20 -24.61 -33.99
C GLY A 193 44.29 -23.57 -34.25
N ALA A 194 44.58 -23.30 -35.54
CA ALA A 194 45.52 -22.26 -35.93
C ALA A 194 45.10 -20.83 -35.52
N VAL A 195 43.79 -20.57 -35.34
CA VAL A 195 43.26 -19.24 -35.02
C VAL A 195 43.06 -19.04 -33.51
N PHE A 196 42.35 -19.98 -32.87
CA PHE A 196 41.92 -19.89 -31.48
C PHE A 196 42.73 -20.77 -30.52
N GLY A 197 43.64 -21.59 -31.04
CA GLY A 197 44.34 -22.63 -30.31
C GLY A 197 43.56 -23.95 -30.28
N ASP A 198 44.29 -25.06 -30.11
CA ASP A 198 43.69 -26.38 -30.01
C ASP A 198 42.75 -26.48 -28.81
N TYR A 199 41.55 -27.00 -29.04
CA TYR A 199 40.56 -27.26 -28.00
C TYR A 199 40.39 -28.76 -27.78
N LYS A 200 39.93 -29.13 -26.59
CA LYS A 200 39.58 -30.52 -26.27
C LYS A 200 38.19 -30.84 -26.77
N GLU A 201 38.05 -31.85 -27.63
CA GLU A 201 36.76 -32.24 -28.21
C GLU A 201 35.75 -32.66 -27.12
N GLU A 202 36.19 -33.13 -25.96
CA GLU A 202 35.29 -33.46 -24.84
C GLU A 202 34.63 -32.21 -24.21
N ALA A 203 35.27 -31.05 -24.36
CA ALA A 203 34.90 -29.79 -23.71
C ALA A 203 34.26 -28.77 -24.66
N GLY A 204 34.68 -28.77 -25.93
CA GLY A 204 34.38 -27.72 -26.91
C GLY A 204 35.13 -26.42 -26.61
N ALA A 205 34.64 -25.31 -27.15
CA ALA A 205 35.21 -23.98 -26.95
C ALA A 205 34.15 -22.97 -26.48
N TRP A 206 34.62 -21.83 -25.97
CA TRP A 206 33.78 -20.74 -25.48
C TRP A 206 34.24 -19.39 -26.01
N ILE A 207 33.30 -18.45 -26.08
CA ILE A 207 33.53 -17.08 -26.52
C ILE A 207 32.67 -16.13 -25.67
N ARG A 208 33.20 -14.96 -25.35
CA ARG A 208 32.45 -13.87 -24.74
C ARG A 208 31.66 -13.15 -25.82
N PHE A 209 30.48 -12.65 -25.49
CA PHE A 209 29.59 -12.01 -26.45
C PHE A 209 29.64 -10.48 -26.42
N ASN A 210 30.15 -9.88 -25.33
CA ASN A 210 30.39 -8.44 -25.23
C ASN A 210 31.88 -8.11 -25.48
N PRO A 211 32.17 -6.96 -26.11
CA PRO A 211 33.54 -6.52 -26.41
C PRO A 211 34.33 -6.20 -25.13
N LEU A 212 35.63 -6.49 -25.16
CA LEU A 212 36.55 -6.24 -24.05
C LEU A 212 37.51 -5.07 -24.33
N ASP A 213 38.12 -4.56 -23.26
CA ASP A 213 39.08 -3.44 -23.31
C ASP A 213 40.52 -3.87 -23.67
N GLY A 214 40.75 -5.16 -23.90
CA GLY A 214 42.07 -5.74 -24.18
C GLY A 214 43.02 -5.80 -22.98
N LYS A 215 42.59 -5.40 -21.77
CA LYS A 215 43.41 -5.37 -20.54
C LYS A 215 43.04 -6.46 -19.54
N GLY A 216 41.86 -7.06 -19.68
CA GLY A 216 41.42 -8.15 -18.82
C GLY A 216 40.11 -8.79 -19.24
N ILE A 217 39.57 -9.63 -18.36
CA ILE A 217 38.42 -10.50 -18.63
C ILE A 217 37.26 -10.35 -17.62
N LYS A 218 37.39 -9.41 -16.68
CA LYS A 218 36.38 -9.16 -15.64
C LYS A 218 35.23 -8.33 -16.20
N ASN A 219 34.13 -8.22 -15.45
CA ASN A 219 33.02 -7.33 -15.81
C ASN A 219 33.50 -5.88 -16.05
N SER A 220 34.47 -5.41 -15.28
CA SER A 220 35.08 -4.07 -15.44
C SER A 220 35.85 -3.87 -16.75
N ASN A 221 36.16 -4.95 -17.48
CA ASN A 221 36.86 -4.92 -18.75
C ASN A 221 35.90 -4.96 -19.95
N VAL A 222 34.59 -5.04 -19.72
CA VAL A 222 33.58 -4.94 -20.78
C VAL A 222 33.45 -3.48 -21.20
N VAL A 223 33.64 -3.22 -22.48
CA VAL A 223 33.64 -1.84 -23.04
C VAL A 223 32.22 -1.40 -23.37
N ASP A 224 31.37 -2.33 -23.80
CA ASP A 224 30.01 -2.03 -24.23
C ASP A 224 29.03 -3.14 -23.79
N TYR A 225 27.89 -2.74 -23.23
CA TYR A 225 26.88 -3.62 -22.64
C TYR A 225 25.79 -3.92 -23.66
N ARG A 226 26.18 -4.49 -24.81
CA ARG A 226 25.29 -4.72 -25.95
C ARG A 226 24.39 -5.92 -25.79
N TYR A 227 24.88 -7.00 -25.18
CA TYR A 227 24.14 -8.27 -25.15
C TYR A 227 24.11 -8.92 -23.78
N ALA A 228 23.11 -9.77 -23.58
CA ALA A 228 22.98 -10.67 -22.44
C ALA A 228 22.72 -12.11 -22.91
N LEU A 229 23.15 -13.08 -22.11
CA LEU A 229 22.93 -14.49 -22.39
C LEU A 229 21.63 -14.96 -21.73
N VAL A 230 20.75 -15.59 -22.51
CA VAL A 230 19.61 -16.37 -22.03
C VAL A 230 19.86 -17.82 -22.42
N GLU A 231 19.98 -18.71 -21.43
CA GLU A 231 20.12 -20.15 -21.63
C GLU A 231 19.28 -20.92 -20.62
N SER A 232 18.85 -22.12 -21.01
CA SER A 232 18.19 -23.09 -20.13
C SER A 232 18.75 -24.48 -20.40
N ASP A 233 19.04 -25.25 -19.36
CA ASP A 233 19.62 -26.60 -19.44
C ASP A 233 18.66 -27.69 -18.94
N ASN A 234 17.53 -27.29 -18.34
CA ASN A 234 16.55 -28.17 -17.70
C ASN A 234 15.26 -28.37 -18.53
N MET A 235 15.31 -28.14 -19.84
CA MET A 235 14.15 -28.26 -20.73
C MET A 235 14.53 -28.87 -22.07
N ASP A 236 13.54 -29.40 -22.81
CA ASP A 236 13.74 -29.91 -24.16
C ASP A 236 14.16 -28.79 -25.12
N LEU A 237 15.10 -29.08 -26.03
CA LEU A 237 15.66 -28.11 -26.98
C LEU A 237 14.56 -27.48 -27.85
N ASP A 238 13.61 -28.28 -28.32
CA ASP A 238 12.55 -27.80 -29.21
C ASP A 238 11.61 -26.82 -28.50
N LYS A 239 11.36 -27.06 -27.20
CA LYS A 239 10.58 -26.15 -26.35
C LYS A 239 11.35 -24.86 -26.06
N GLN A 240 12.66 -24.95 -25.79
CA GLN A 240 13.50 -23.77 -25.61
C GLN A 240 13.45 -22.87 -26.86
N ASN A 241 13.64 -23.46 -28.05
CA ASN A 241 13.61 -22.76 -29.34
C ASN A 241 12.23 -22.15 -29.63
N ALA A 242 11.15 -22.88 -29.35
CA ALA A 242 9.79 -22.38 -29.50
C ALA A 242 9.52 -21.16 -28.60
N ILE A 243 9.84 -21.25 -27.31
CA ILE A 243 9.60 -20.16 -26.36
C ILE A 243 10.41 -18.91 -26.71
N ILE A 244 11.70 -19.05 -27.05
CA ILE A 244 12.56 -17.92 -27.44
C ILE A 244 11.96 -17.16 -28.63
N ARG A 245 11.38 -17.87 -29.60
CA ARG A 245 10.79 -17.28 -30.80
C ARG A 245 9.39 -16.71 -30.55
N GLN A 246 8.56 -17.37 -29.76
CA GLN A 246 7.23 -16.89 -29.39
C GLN A 246 7.29 -15.64 -28.52
N LEU A 247 8.32 -15.51 -27.67
CA LEU A 247 8.58 -14.29 -26.91
C LEU A 247 9.14 -13.14 -27.75
N GLU A 248 9.37 -13.36 -29.05
CA GLU A 248 10.00 -12.43 -29.99
C GLU A 248 11.26 -11.75 -29.42
N LEU A 249 12.03 -12.48 -28.60
CA LEU A 249 13.23 -11.94 -27.95
C LEU A 249 14.16 -11.36 -29.03
N PRO A 250 14.74 -10.16 -28.83
CA PRO A 250 15.62 -9.54 -29.82
C PRO A 250 16.98 -10.24 -29.82
N VAL A 251 17.06 -11.43 -30.42
CA VAL A 251 18.25 -12.30 -30.38
C VAL A 251 19.18 -11.95 -31.55
N ALA A 252 20.41 -11.57 -31.21
CA ALA A 252 21.47 -11.37 -32.18
C ALA A 252 21.98 -12.71 -32.74
N CYS A 253 22.30 -13.67 -31.86
CA CYS A 253 22.79 -15.00 -32.23
C CYS A 253 22.13 -16.08 -31.37
N LEU A 254 21.67 -17.16 -32.00
CA LEU A 254 21.14 -18.35 -31.33
C LEU A 254 22.08 -19.54 -31.56
N VAL A 255 22.73 -20.04 -30.52
CA VAL A 255 23.79 -21.07 -30.64
C VAL A 255 23.41 -22.36 -29.93
N PHE A 256 23.58 -23.50 -30.60
CA PHE A 256 23.43 -24.81 -29.97
C PHE A 256 24.69 -25.19 -29.18
N SER A 257 24.55 -25.57 -27.91
CA SER A 257 25.71 -25.83 -27.04
C SER A 257 26.42 -27.17 -27.25
N GLY A 258 25.90 -28.02 -28.15
CA GLY A 258 26.37 -29.40 -28.35
C GLY A 258 25.83 -30.40 -27.31
N LYS A 259 24.90 -29.99 -26.42
CA LYS A 259 24.27 -30.89 -25.44
C LYS A 259 22.77 -30.65 -25.28
N LYS A 260 22.33 -30.00 -24.19
CA LYS A 260 20.92 -29.80 -23.80
C LYS A 260 20.49 -28.33 -23.72
N SER A 261 21.36 -27.39 -24.09
CA SER A 261 21.07 -25.95 -23.96
C SER A 261 21.22 -25.20 -25.27
N ILE A 262 20.36 -24.20 -25.45
CA ILE A 262 20.47 -23.19 -26.47
C ILE A 262 20.94 -21.89 -25.81
N HIS A 263 21.95 -21.26 -26.40
CA HIS A 263 22.49 -19.99 -25.97
C HIS A 263 21.88 -18.89 -26.85
N ALA A 264 20.89 -18.18 -26.33
CA ALA A 264 20.33 -17.00 -26.97
C ALA A 264 21.07 -15.74 -26.50
N ILE A 265 21.75 -15.06 -27.43
CA ILE A 265 22.44 -13.80 -27.17
C ILE A 265 21.48 -12.67 -27.52
N VAL A 266 20.88 -12.07 -26.50
CA VAL A 266 19.80 -11.07 -26.60
C VAL A 266 20.39 -9.67 -26.60
N LYS A 267 19.90 -8.80 -27.50
CA LYS A 267 20.26 -7.38 -27.60
C LYS A 267 19.66 -6.62 -26.41
N ILE A 268 20.53 -5.95 -25.66
CA ILE A 268 20.19 -5.11 -24.51
C ILE A 268 20.51 -3.64 -24.79
N HIS A 269 21.66 -3.35 -25.40
CA HIS A 269 22.16 -1.99 -25.68
C HIS A 269 22.02 -1.02 -24.49
N ALA A 270 22.61 -1.37 -23.35
CA ALA A 270 22.59 -0.52 -22.16
C ALA A 270 23.73 0.52 -22.19
N SER A 271 23.45 1.74 -21.74
CA SER A 271 24.43 2.83 -21.68
C SER A 271 25.43 2.69 -20.52
N CYS A 272 25.07 1.94 -19.47
CA CYS A 272 25.90 1.72 -18.30
C CYS A 272 25.58 0.38 -17.60
N GLU A 273 26.43 -0.03 -16.65
CA GLU A 273 26.28 -1.30 -15.92
C GLU A 273 24.98 -1.38 -15.10
N ASP A 274 24.52 -0.26 -14.51
CA ASP A 274 23.29 -0.22 -13.72
C ASP A 274 22.05 -0.39 -14.59
N GLU A 275 22.04 0.24 -15.77
CA GLU A 275 20.97 0.06 -16.75
C GLU A 275 20.97 -1.37 -17.29
N TYR A 276 22.14 -1.93 -17.59
CA TYR A 276 22.30 -3.32 -18.01
C TYR A 276 21.68 -4.28 -17.00
N LYS A 277 21.98 -4.12 -15.70
CA LYS A 277 21.39 -4.96 -14.64
C LYS A 277 19.87 -4.89 -14.63
N LYS A 278 19.30 -3.68 -14.72
CA LYS A 278 17.83 -3.49 -14.74
C LYS A 278 17.18 -4.16 -15.94
N ARG A 279 17.72 -3.96 -17.15
CA ARG A 279 17.20 -4.57 -18.39
C ARG A 279 17.31 -6.10 -18.33
N VAL A 280 18.44 -6.64 -17.89
CA VAL A 280 18.63 -8.10 -17.77
C VAL A 280 17.72 -8.72 -16.71
N ASP A 281 17.53 -8.06 -15.56
CA ASP A 281 16.61 -8.54 -14.53
C ASP A 281 15.16 -8.59 -15.04
N TYR A 282 14.74 -7.59 -15.82
CA TYR A 282 13.45 -7.56 -16.48
C TYR A 282 13.31 -8.70 -17.51
N LEU A 283 14.30 -8.86 -18.40
CA LEU A 283 14.34 -9.94 -19.40
C LEU A 283 14.19 -11.32 -18.74
N TYR A 284 14.95 -11.56 -17.69
CA TYR A 284 14.94 -12.85 -17.00
C TYR A 284 13.59 -13.10 -16.32
N LYS A 285 12.97 -12.07 -15.74
CA LYS A 285 11.64 -12.16 -15.14
C LYS A 285 10.59 -12.56 -16.18
N VAL A 286 10.59 -11.92 -17.36
CA VAL A 286 9.66 -12.24 -18.46
C VAL A 286 9.89 -13.68 -18.93
N CYS A 287 11.13 -14.06 -19.21
CA CYS A 287 11.45 -15.42 -19.66
C CYS A 287 11.09 -16.51 -18.64
N GLN A 288 11.38 -16.31 -17.35
CA GLN A 288 11.02 -17.25 -16.28
C GLN A 288 9.49 -17.41 -16.14
N LYS A 289 8.75 -16.30 -16.20
CA LYS A 289 7.29 -16.34 -16.17
C LYS A 289 6.71 -17.13 -17.32
N ASN A 290 7.28 -17.00 -18.52
CA ASN A 290 6.87 -17.71 -19.72
C ASN A 290 7.47 -19.13 -19.88
N GLY A 291 8.09 -19.66 -18.83
CA GLY A 291 8.46 -21.07 -18.75
C GLY A 291 9.93 -21.39 -19.03
N LEU A 292 10.81 -20.43 -19.31
CA LEU A 292 12.25 -20.69 -19.42
C LEU A 292 12.90 -20.81 -18.04
N SER A 293 13.50 -21.96 -17.76
CA SER A 293 14.30 -22.16 -16.54
C SER A 293 15.70 -21.55 -16.71
N ILE A 294 15.86 -20.27 -16.39
CA ILE A 294 17.13 -19.54 -16.56
C ILE A 294 18.01 -19.63 -15.31
N ASP A 295 19.32 -19.89 -15.51
CA ASP A 295 20.33 -19.77 -14.46
C ASP A 295 20.66 -18.29 -14.17
N ILE A 296 20.28 -17.84 -12.96
CA ILE A 296 20.48 -16.47 -12.46
C ILE A 296 21.97 -16.08 -12.40
N GLN A 297 22.89 -17.04 -12.35
CA GLN A 297 24.33 -16.77 -12.35
C GLN A 297 24.84 -16.21 -13.70
N ASN A 298 24.05 -16.30 -14.77
CA ASN A 298 24.40 -15.83 -16.10
C ASN A 298 24.18 -14.33 -16.36
N ARG A 299 23.71 -13.57 -15.36
CA ARG A 299 23.47 -12.11 -15.48
C ARG A 299 24.74 -11.28 -15.74
N ASN A 300 25.93 -11.88 -15.65
CA ASN A 300 27.20 -11.17 -15.77
C ASN A 300 27.49 -10.74 -17.22
N PRO A 301 27.91 -9.49 -17.47
CA PRO A 301 28.19 -9.00 -18.82
C PRO A 301 29.43 -9.61 -19.47
N SER A 302 30.40 -10.13 -18.71
CA SER A 302 31.58 -10.83 -19.25
C SER A 302 31.41 -12.35 -19.37
N ARG A 303 30.17 -12.84 -19.32
CA ARG A 303 29.85 -14.28 -19.33
C ARG A 303 30.28 -14.95 -20.64
N LEU A 304 30.59 -16.24 -20.54
CA LEU A 304 30.97 -17.08 -21.66
C LEU A 304 29.73 -17.72 -22.29
N SER A 305 29.63 -17.63 -23.62
CA SER A 305 28.76 -18.44 -24.46
C SER A 305 29.56 -19.53 -25.17
N ARG A 306 28.90 -20.49 -25.82
CA ARG A 306 29.56 -21.49 -26.66
C ARG A 306 29.99 -20.90 -27.99
N LEU A 307 31.18 -21.30 -28.44
CA LEU A 307 31.69 -20.91 -29.75
C LEU A 307 31.04 -21.83 -30.82
N PRO A 308 30.34 -21.31 -31.84
CA PRO A 308 29.89 -22.13 -32.96
C PRO A 308 31.06 -22.59 -33.83
N GLY A 309 30.88 -23.61 -34.66
CA GLY A 309 31.91 -24.16 -35.55
C GLY A 309 32.84 -25.21 -34.92
N VAL A 310 32.72 -25.54 -33.62
CA VAL A 310 33.55 -26.57 -32.98
C VAL A 310 32.75 -27.80 -32.58
N LYS A 311 33.42 -28.94 -32.34
CA LYS A 311 32.77 -30.15 -31.84
C LYS A 311 32.89 -30.27 -30.32
N ARG A 312 31.88 -30.86 -29.70
CA ARG A 312 31.83 -31.18 -28.27
C ARG A 312 31.22 -32.57 -28.06
N ASN A 313 32.01 -33.50 -27.51
CA ASN A 313 31.63 -34.90 -27.32
C ASN A 313 31.00 -35.51 -28.59
N GLY A 314 31.63 -35.27 -29.75
CA GLY A 314 31.15 -35.75 -31.06
C GLY A 314 29.94 -35.01 -31.65
N ARG A 315 29.31 -34.06 -30.93
CA ARG A 315 28.22 -33.21 -31.45
C ARG A 315 28.73 -31.85 -31.91
N LYS A 316 28.10 -31.25 -32.92
CA LYS A 316 28.47 -29.91 -33.40
C LYS A 316 27.94 -28.82 -32.47
N GLN A 317 28.76 -27.83 -32.16
CA GLN A 317 28.31 -26.53 -31.68
C GLN A 317 28.11 -25.67 -32.91
N PHE A 318 26.89 -25.24 -33.18
CA PHE A 318 26.58 -24.53 -34.43
C PHE A 318 25.62 -23.37 -34.18
N LEU A 319 25.61 -22.45 -35.13
CA LEU A 319 24.74 -21.28 -35.13
C LEU A 319 23.39 -21.69 -35.72
N ILE A 320 22.33 -21.66 -34.89
CA ILE A 320 20.97 -22.02 -35.30
C ILE A 320 20.38 -20.90 -36.15
N ASP A 321 20.49 -19.65 -35.69
CA ASP A 321 19.90 -18.48 -36.36
C ASP A 321 20.57 -17.18 -35.91
N THR A 322 20.32 -16.10 -36.65
CA THR A 322 20.87 -14.76 -36.39
C THR A 322 19.83 -13.68 -36.63
N ASN A 323 19.79 -12.65 -35.78
CA ASN A 323 18.88 -11.51 -35.87
C ASN A 323 17.41 -11.94 -35.97
N ILE A 324 16.93 -12.67 -34.96
CA ILE A 324 15.55 -13.13 -34.86
C ILE A 324 14.81 -12.36 -33.76
N GLY A 325 13.47 -12.34 -33.85
CA GLY A 325 12.62 -11.57 -32.95
C GLY A 325 12.61 -10.09 -33.30
N LYS A 326 12.34 -9.23 -32.31
CA LYS A 326 12.32 -7.77 -32.50
C LYS A 326 13.70 -7.21 -32.85
N SER A 327 13.72 -6.03 -33.47
CA SER A 327 14.97 -5.43 -33.96
C SER A 327 15.85 -4.87 -32.85
N SER A 328 15.23 -4.40 -31.75
CA SER A 328 15.90 -3.76 -30.62
C SER A 328 15.26 -4.14 -29.27
N TRP A 329 15.96 -3.79 -28.18
CA TRP A 329 15.44 -3.92 -26.81
C TRP A 329 14.17 -3.08 -26.61
N ASP A 330 14.17 -1.84 -27.09
CA ASP A 330 13.08 -0.89 -26.82
C ASP A 330 11.78 -1.33 -27.53
N GLU A 331 11.88 -1.78 -28.79
CA GLU A 331 10.73 -2.33 -29.54
C GLU A 331 10.16 -3.57 -28.85
N TRP A 332 11.03 -4.44 -28.33
CA TRP A 332 10.61 -5.62 -27.58
C TRP A 332 9.96 -5.25 -26.25
N PHE A 333 10.54 -4.30 -25.51
CA PHE A 333 10.01 -3.83 -24.24
C PHE A 333 8.61 -3.20 -24.42
N GLU A 334 8.44 -2.32 -25.41
CA GLU A 334 7.15 -1.73 -25.74
C GLU A 334 6.12 -2.78 -26.15
N TRP A 335 6.53 -3.81 -26.90
CA TRP A 335 5.64 -4.89 -27.31
C TRP A 335 5.19 -5.76 -26.13
N ILE A 336 6.10 -6.11 -25.21
CA ILE A 336 5.75 -6.87 -24.00
C ILE A 336 4.78 -6.06 -23.13
N GLU A 337 5.05 -4.78 -22.92
CA GLU A 337 4.17 -3.91 -22.12
C GLU A 337 2.83 -3.65 -22.84
N GLY A 338 2.82 -3.60 -24.18
CA GLY A 338 1.61 -3.40 -24.99
C GLY A 338 0.74 -4.65 -25.17
N ILE A 339 1.31 -5.86 -25.15
CA ILE A 339 0.50 -7.09 -25.06
C ILE A 339 -0.16 -7.20 -23.69
N ASN A 340 0.48 -6.65 -22.67
CA ASN A 340 -0.07 -6.56 -21.33
C ASN A 340 -0.99 -5.34 -21.15
N ASP A 341 -1.39 -4.69 -22.25
CA ASP A 341 -2.39 -3.62 -22.23
C ASP A 341 -3.77 -4.26 -22.06
N ASP A 342 -4.11 -4.56 -20.81
CA ASP A 342 -5.42 -5.05 -20.33
C ASP A 342 -6.52 -3.97 -20.45
N LEU A 343 -6.46 -3.12 -21.49
CA LEU A 343 -7.49 -2.11 -21.73
C LEU A 343 -8.73 -2.77 -22.35
N PRO A 344 -9.93 -2.37 -21.92
CA PRO A 344 -11.16 -2.83 -22.54
C PRO A 344 -11.23 -2.34 -23.99
N GLU A 345 -11.81 -3.17 -24.87
CA GLU A 345 -12.10 -2.80 -26.25
C GLU A 345 -13.03 -1.57 -26.29
N PRO A 346 -12.87 -0.66 -27.27
CA PRO A 346 -13.78 0.47 -27.43
C PRO A 346 -15.22 0.01 -27.67
N GLU A 347 -16.14 0.46 -26.83
CA GLU A 347 -17.57 0.17 -26.94
C GLU A 347 -18.29 1.19 -27.83
N GLY A 348 -19.11 0.70 -28.78
CA GLY A 348 -19.97 1.56 -29.61
C GLY A 348 -21.27 1.91 -28.90
N LEU A 349 -21.59 3.20 -28.77
CA LEU A 349 -22.80 3.67 -28.07
C LEU A 349 -24.11 3.14 -28.69
N ASP A 350 -24.12 2.88 -29.99
CA ASP A 350 -25.23 2.29 -30.71
C ASP A 350 -25.61 0.89 -30.21
N GLN A 351 -24.63 0.13 -29.70
CA GLN A 351 -24.85 -1.22 -29.16
C GLN A 351 -25.71 -1.21 -27.88
N PHE A 352 -25.75 -0.09 -27.16
CA PHE A 352 -26.42 0.02 -25.86
C PHE A 352 -27.61 0.99 -25.86
N TRP A 353 -27.85 1.73 -26.95
CA TRP A 353 -28.83 2.83 -26.97
C TRP A 353 -30.24 2.39 -26.55
N ASP A 354 -30.69 1.24 -27.04
CA ASP A 354 -32.01 0.69 -26.72
C ASP A 354 -32.01 -0.21 -25.46
N ASN A 355 -30.83 -0.55 -24.93
CA ASN A 355 -30.67 -1.39 -23.75
C ASN A 355 -29.47 -0.95 -22.91
N MET A 356 -29.65 0.17 -22.20
CA MET A 356 -28.58 0.77 -21.40
C MET A 356 -28.21 -0.13 -20.20
N PRO A 357 -26.91 -0.26 -19.87
CA PRO A 357 -26.48 -1.01 -18.71
C PRO A 357 -27.00 -0.38 -17.41
N THR A 358 -27.32 -1.22 -16.43
CA THR A 358 -27.76 -0.75 -15.11
C THR A 358 -26.63 -0.06 -14.36
N LEU A 359 -26.91 1.09 -13.77
CA LEU A 359 -25.96 1.80 -12.92
C LEU A 359 -25.66 0.98 -11.66
N ALA A 360 -24.42 1.09 -11.15
CA ALA A 360 -24.04 0.46 -9.90
C ALA A 360 -24.93 0.94 -8.74
N GLU A 361 -25.29 0.01 -7.85
CA GLU A 361 -26.16 0.29 -6.70
C GLU A 361 -25.57 1.37 -5.78
N PRO A 362 -26.38 2.30 -5.24
CA PRO A 362 -25.92 3.27 -4.24
C PRO A 362 -25.42 2.56 -2.97
N LEU A 363 -24.21 2.91 -2.52
CA LEU A 363 -23.73 2.56 -1.17
C LEU A 363 -24.25 3.56 -0.14
N ILE A 364 -24.22 4.85 -0.50
CA ILE A 364 -24.78 5.97 0.28
C ILE A 364 -25.71 6.73 -0.66
N ASP A 365 -26.99 6.77 -0.33
CA ASP A 365 -28.04 7.35 -1.18
C ASP A 365 -27.71 8.81 -1.55
N GLY A 366 -27.62 9.06 -2.86
CA GLY A 366 -27.35 10.39 -3.40
C GLY A 366 -25.90 10.89 -3.21
N VAL A 367 -24.99 10.04 -2.76
CA VAL A 367 -23.60 10.42 -2.47
C VAL A 367 -22.57 9.52 -3.14
N LEU A 368 -22.67 8.19 -2.98
CA LEU A 368 -21.64 7.25 -3.43
C LEU A 368 -22.24 5.92 -3.89
N ARG A 369 -21.80 5.41 -5.05
CA ARG A 369 -22.16 4.07 -5.56
C ARG A 369 -21.14 3.01 -5.11
N GLN A 370 -21.56 1.75 -5.12
CA GLN A 370 -20.62 0.63 -4.97
C GLN A 370 -19.64 0.60 -6.15
N GLY A 371 -18.39 0.21 -5.89
CA GLY A 371 -17.31 0.26 -6.87
C GLY A 371 -16.67 1.64 -7.11
N HIS A 372 -17.14 2.69 -6.43
CA HIS A 372 -16.60 4.05 -6.57
C HIS A 372 -15.77 4.49 -5.36
N LYS A 373 -15.00 5.57 -5.53
CA LYS A 373 -14.09 6.12 -4.51
C LYS A 373 -14.69 7.32 -3.80
N MET A 374 -14.53 7.37 -2.46
CA MET A 374 -14.90 8.54 -1.66
C MET A 374 -13.75 9.02 -0.77
N LEU A 375 -13.52 10.33 -0.79
CA LEU A 375 -12.55 10.99 0.07
C LEU A 375 -13.26 11.87 1.12
N LEU A 376 -13.01 11.60 2.40
CA LEU A 376 -13.43 12.45 3.51
C LEU A 376 -12.28 13.37 3.95
N VAL A 377 -12.46 14.68 3.79
CA VAL A 377 -11.49 15.72 4.12
C VAL A 377 -11.99 16.54 5.30
N GLY A 378 -11.07 17.02 6.13
CA GLY A 378 -11.38 17.92 7.23
C GLY A 378 -10.15 18.23 8.09
N PRO A 379 -10.20 19.27 8.93
CA PRO A 379 -9.06 19.64 9.77
C PRO A 379 -8.78 18.58 10.85
N SER A 380 -7.67 18.75 11.57
CA SER A 380 -7.37 17.89 12.71
C SER A 380 -8.48 18.01 13.76
N LYS A 381 -8.81 16.90 14.43
CA LYS A 381 -9.87 16.81 15.45
C LYS A 381 -11.32 17.03 14.97
N ALA A 382 -11.56 17.13 13.66
CA ALA A 382 -12.91 17.19 13.08
C ALA A 382 -13.74 15.89 13.18
N GLY A 383 -13.36 14.93 14.03
CA GLY A 383 -14.10 13.68 14.17
C GLY A 383 -14.04 12.71 12.98
N LYS A 384 -13.25 12.95 11.91
CA LYS A 384 -13.20 12.09 10.70
C LYS A 384 -13.19 10.57 10.96
N SER A 385 -12.30 10.08 11.81
CA SER A 385 -12.25 8.65 12.14
C SER A 385 -13.53 8.16 12.82
N TYR A 386 -14.16 9.00 13.64
CA TYR A 386 -15.49 8.70 14.20
C TYR A 386 -16.57 8.70 13.14
N ALA A 387 -16.58 9.67 12.21
CA ALA A 387 -17.50 9.68 11.08
C ALA A 387 -17.36 8.43 10.20
N LEU A 388 -16.12 7.94 9.98
CA LEU A 388 -15.87 6.69 9.26
C LEU A 388 -16.33 5.45 10.03
N ILE A 389 -16.16 5.42 11.36
CA ILE A 389 -16.69 4.34 12.22
C ILE A 389 -18.23 4.35 12.20
N GLU A 390 -18.85 5.52 12.28
CA GLU A 390 -20.30 5.70 12.13
C GLU A 390 -20.78 5.18 10.77
N LEU A 391 -20.01 5.44 9.70
CA LEU A 391 -20.31 4.93 8.36
C LEU A 391 -20.22 3.39 8.29
N CYS A 392 -19.19 2.78 8.89
CA CYS A 392 -19.10 1.31 9.01
C CYS A 392 -20.33 0.73 9.69
N ILE A 393 -20.76 1.34 10.79
CA ILE A 393 -21.93 0.90 11.56
C ILE A 393 -23.21 1.09 10.75
N ALA A 394 -23.37 2.23 10.08
CA ALA A 394 -24.52 2.50 9.22
C ALA A 394 -24.63 1.52 8.07
N ILE A 395 -23.51 1.16 7.41
CA ILE A 395 -23.47 0.16 6.34
C ILE A 395 -23.74 -1.26 6.89
N ALA A 396 -23.14 -1.64 8.01
CA ALA A 396 -23.34 -2.97 8.57
C ALA A 396 -24.80 -3.22 8.98
N GLU A 397 -25.44 -2.21 9.56
CA GLU A 397 -26.79 -2.28 10.13
C GLU A 397 -27.89 -1.77 9.18
N GLY A 398 -27.55 -1.21 8.02
CA GLY A 398 -28.50 -0.58 7.09
C GLY A 398 -29.20 0.64 7.70
N LYS A 399 -28.43 1.53 8.34
CA LYS A 399 -28.92 2.75 9.01
C LYS A 399 -28.46 4.00 8.27
N LYS A 400 -28.81 5.16 8.81
CA LYS A 400 -28.41 6.45 8.25
C LYS A 400 -27.01 6.85 8.71
N TRP A 401 -26.23 7.42 7.81
CA TRP A 401 -24.98 8.11 8.10
C TRP A 401 -25.12 9.59 7.73
N LEU A 402 -24.93 10.50 8.68
CA LEU A 402 -25.11 11.96 8.50
C LEU A 402 -26.46 12.31 7.83
N GLY A 403 -27.49 11.52 8.11
CA GLY A 403 -28.84 11.66 7.55
C GLY A 403 -29.06 11.05 6.16
N TRP A 404 -28.04 10.49 5.49
CA TRP A 404 -28.20 9.71 4.25
C TRP A 404 -28.41 8.23 4.56
N ASN A 405 -29.24 7.51 3.79
CA ASN A 405 -29.37 6.07 3.99
C ASN A 405 -28.15 5.35 3.41
N CYS A 406 -27.74 4.26 4.07
CA CYS A 406 -26.67 3.39 3.61
C CYS A 406 -27.22 2.02 3.21
N ALA A 407 -26.65 1.45 2.15
CA ALA A 407 -26.88 0.05 1.79
C ALA A 407 -26.36 -0.87 2.90
N LYS A 408 -27.07 -1.99 3.10
CA LYS A 408 -26.67 -2.99 4.09
C LYS A 408 -25.69 -3.99 3.49
N GLY A 409 -24.52 -4.18 4.10
CA GLY A 409 -23.59 -5.23 3.68
C GLY A 409 -22.30 -5.31 4.49
N LYS A 410 -21.37 -6.16 4.04
CA LYS A 410 -20.09 -6.37 4.70
C LYS A 410 -19.13 -5.23 4.38
N ILE A 411 -18.40 -4.78 5.39
CA ILE A 411 -17.44 -3.68 5.30
C ILE A 411 -16.12 -4.04 5.98
N MET A 412 -15.01 -3.63 5.38
CA MET A 412 -13.69 -3.75 5.97
C MET A 412 -13.16 -2.39 6.39
N TYR A 413 -12.78 -2.24 7.66
CA TYR A 413 -12.12 -1.04 8.19
C TYR A 413 -10.62 -1.32 8.41
N VAL A 414 -9.78 -0.68 7.62
CA VAL A 414 -8.31 -0.78 7.67
C VAL A 414 -7.77 0.32 8.59
N ASN A 415 -7.43 -0.08 9.82
CA ASN A 415 -6.89 0.80 10.84
C ASN A 415 -5.36 0.89 10.74
N LEU A 416 -4.83 2.05 10.35
CA LEU A 416 -3.39 2.28 10.17
C LEU A 416 -2.73 3.06 11.31
N GLU A 417 -3.50 3.74 12.15
CA GLU A 417 -2.98 4.71 13.13
C GLU A 417 -3.24 4.32 14.59
N LEU A 418 -4.43 3.80 14.89
CA LEU A 418 -4.88 3.59 16.27
C LEU A 418 -4.40 2.25 16.83
N ASP A 419 -4.15 2.22 18.14
CA ASP A 419 -3.96 0.95 18.82
C ASP A 419 -5.21 0.06 18.68
N ARG A 420 -5.01 -1.26 18.58
CA ARG A 420 -6.09 -2.23 18.37
C ARG A 420 -7.17 -2.11 19.46
N ALA A 421 -6.78 -2.03 20.74
CA ALA A 421 -7.76 -1.96 21.82
C ALA A 421 -8.54 -0.66 21.73
N SER A 422 -7.87 0.47 21.51
CA SER A 422 -8.51 1.77 21.34
C SER A 422 -9.50 1.80 20.17
N CYS A 423 -9.15 1.20 19.03
CA CYS A 423 -10.04 1.10 17.88
C CYS A 423 -11.34 0.33 18.22
N LEU A 424 -11.20 -0.85 18.85
CA LEU A 424 -12.36 -1.67 19.24
C LEU A 424 -13.26 -0.96 20.26
N HIS A 425 -12.66 -0.27 21.24
CA HIS A 425 -13.42 0.53 22.20
C HIS A 425 -14.20 1.65 21.51
N ARG A 426 -13.60 2.36 20.55
CA ARG A 426 -14.31 3.41 19.80
C ARG A 426 -15.52 2.88 19.04
N PHE A 427 -15.42 1.72 18.38
CA PHE A 427 -16.58 1.10 17.74
C PHE A 427 -17.71 0.84 18.73
N LYS A 428 -17.39 0.33 19.92
CA LYS A 428 -18.37 0.09 20.98
C LYS A 428 -18.99 1.39 21.49
N ASP A 429 -18.18 2.41 21.75
CA ASP A 429 -18.63 3.70 22.26
C ASP A 429 -19.55 4.41 21.24
N VAL A 430 -19.23 4.31 19.95
CA VAL A 430 -20.07 4.84 18.86
C VAL A 430 -21.39 4.08 18.76
N TYR A 431 -21.39 2.75 18.79
CA TYR A 431 -22.63 1.95 18.81
C TYR A 431 -23.57 2.38 19.95
N GLN A 432 -23.02 2.51 21.16
CA GLN A 432 -23.78 2.93 22.34
C GLN A 432 -24.33 4.35 22.19
N SER A 433 -23.52 5.27 21.67
CA SER A 433 -23.90 6.68 21.52
C SER A 433 -24.93 6.89 20.41
N MET A 434 -24.83 6.14 19.30
CA MET A 434 -25.83 6.12 18.23
C MET A 434 -27.14 5.42 18.65
N LYS A 435 -27.15 4.71 19.79
CA LYS A 435 -28.28 3.91 20.28
C LYS A 435 -28.75 2.86 19.26
N ILE A 436 -27.82 2.29 18.50
CA ILE A 436 -28.09 1.24 17.51
C ILE A 436 -27.83 -0.13 18.16
N ALA A 437 -28.78 -1.04 18.03
CA ALA A 437 -28.60 -2.42 18.44
C ALA A 437 -27.64 -3.14 17.49
N PRO A 438 -26.59 -3.83 18.00
CA PRO A 438 -25.56 -4.47 17.20
C PRO A 438 -26.01 -5.81 16.59
N ASN A 439 -27.02 -5.78 15.71
CA ASN A 439 -27.65 -6.98 15.14
C ASN A 439 -26.80 -7.62 14.02
N ASN A 440 -25.87 -6.87 13.43
CA ASN A 440 -25.10 -7.28 12.26
C ASN A 440 -23.59 -6.97 12.43
N LEU A 441 -23.07 -7.06 13.67
CA LEU A 441 -21.64 -6.86 13.96
C LEU A 441 -20.70 -7.73 13.10
N SER A 442 -21.14 -8.93 12.72
CA SER A 442 -20.39 -9.84 11.85
C SER A 442 -20.11 -9.27 10.46
N ASN A 443 -20.79 -8.20 10.05
CA ASN A 443 -20.55 -7.50 8.79
C ASN A 443 -19.37 -6.53 8.87
N ILE A 444 -18.82 -6.25 10.07
CA ILE A 444 -17.69 -5.33 10.23
C ILE A 444 -16.42 -6.14 10.51
N ASP A 445 -15.49 -6.12 9.55
CA ASP A 445 -14.15 -6.67 9.71
C ASP A 445 -13.12 -5.56 9.92
N ILE A 446 -12.31 -5.64 10.98
CA ILE A 446 -11.30 -4.62 11.29
C ILE A 446 -9.89 -5.18 11.05
N TRP A 447 -9.17 -4.60 10.10
CA TRP A 447 -7.79 -4.96 9.81
C TRP A 447 -6.81 -3.97 10.45
N ASN A 448 -6.21 -4.38 11.57
CA ASN A 448 -5.28 -3.56 12.33
C ASN A 448 -3.85 -3.65 11.76
N LEU A 449 -3.37 -2.56 11.17
CA LEU A 449 -2.08 -2.45 10.49
C LEU A 449 -1.13 -1.41 11.12
N ARG A 450 -1.48 -0.82 12.26
CA ARG A 450 -0.57 0.06 13.01
C ARG A 450 0.78 -0.63 13.26
N GLY A 451 1.86 0.03 12.86
CA GLY A 451 3.23 -0.51 12.96
C GLY A 451 3.60 -1.56 11.91
N LYS A 452 2.68 -1.91 11.00
CA LYS A 452 2.86 -2.83 9.87
C LYS A 452 2.41 -2.21 8.54
N SER A 453 2.33 -0.89 8.48
CA SER A 453 1.92 -0.16 7.28
C SER A 453 2.94 -0.38 6.17
N VAL A 454 2.45 -0.74 4.99
CA VAL A 454 3.23 -0.81 3.76
C VAL A 454 2.67 0.23 2.78
N PRO A 455 3.51 0.69 1.84
CA PRO A 455 3.07 1.44 0.67
C PRO A 455 1.80 0.89 0.00
N MET A 456 0.97 1.78 -0.56
CA MET A 456 -0.32 1.39 -1.15
C MET A 456 -0.19 0.45 -2.35
N ASP A 457 0.84 0.60 -3.18
CA ASP A 457 1.18 -0.33 -4.27
C ASP A 457 1.40 -1.78 -3.78
N LYS A 458 1.96 -1.95 -2.57
CA LYS A 458 2.14 -3.25 -1.92
C LYS A 458 0.94 -3.69 -1.09
N LEU A 459 0.13 -2.74 -0.63
CA LEU A 459 -1.08 -3.01 0.16
C LEU A 459 -2.23 -3.46 -0.73
N ALA A 460 -2.45 -2.82 -1.88
CA ALA A 460 -3.58 -3.05 -2.77
C ALA A 460 -3.72 -4.53 -3.17
N PRO A 461 -2.67 -5.25 -3.64
CA PRO A 461 -2.79 -6.67 -3.97
C PRO A 461 -3.15 -7.55 -2.76
N LYS A 462 -2.57 -7.24 -1.58
CA LYS A 462 -2.83 -7.96 -0.33
C LYS A 462 -4.26 -7.73 0.19
N LEU A 463 -4.79 -6.55 -0.08
CA LEU A 463 -6.13 -6.13 0.27
C LEU A 463 -7.14 -6.82 -0.65
N ILE A 464 -6.94 -6.76 -1.97
CA ILE A 464 -7.78 -7.47 -2.96
C ILE A 464 -7.87 -8.95 -2.61
N ARG A 465 -6.74 -9.64 -2.43
CA ARG A 465 -6.71 -11.08 -2.09
C ARG A 465 -7.50 -11.43 -0.83
N ARG A 466 -7.44 -10.59 0.20
CA ARG A 466 -8.17 -10.83 1.47
C ARG A 466 -9.65 -10.48 1.36
N ALA A 467 -10.00 -9.52 0.52
CA ALA A 467 -11.35 -9.02 0.33
C ALA A 467 -12.18 -9.86 -0.65
N GLN A 468 -11.53 -10.45 -1.66
CA GLN A 468 -12.19 -11.14 -2.77
C GLN A 468 -13.10 -12.31 -2.34
N LYS A 469 -12.82 -12.96 -1.20
CA LYS A 469 -13.63 -14.09 -0.69
C LYS A 469 -14.72 -13.68 0.30
N LYS A 470 -14.85 -12.38 0.60
CA LYS A 470 -15.69 -11.89 1.70
C LYS A 470 -16.82 -10.97 1.24
N ASP A 471 -16.92 -10.69 -0.06
CA ASP A 471 -18.00 -9.88 -0.66
C ASP A 471 -18.23 -8.56 0.10
N TYR A 472 -17.14 -7.83 0.37
CA TYR A 472 -17.26 -6.51 0.97
C TYR A 472 -17.86 -5.53 -0.04
N ILE A 473 -18.89 -4.79 0.36
CA ILE A 473 -19.46 -3.71 -0.46
C ILE A 473 -18.71 -2.39 -0.27
N ALA A 474 -17.90 -2.29 0.78
CA ALA A 474 -17.12 -1.11 1.11
C ALA A 474 -15.82 -1.46 1.85
N ILE A 475 -14.79 -0.67 1.60
CA ILE A 475 -13.47 -0.76 2.25
C ILE A 475 -13.05 0.62 2.69
N ILE A 476 -12.86 0.80 3.99
CA ILE A 476 -12.43 2.07 4.59
C ILE A 476 -10.94 2.02 4.94
N ILE A 477 -10.17 3.03 4.54
CA ILE A 477 -8.75 3.17 4.84
C ILE A 477 -8.53 4.43 5.67
N ASP A 478 -8.13 4.27 6.94
CA ASP A 478 -8.01 5.37 7.90
C ASP A 478 -6.68 5.34 8.67
N PRO A 479 -5.79 6.36 8.52
CA PRO A 479 -5.78 7.44 7.53
C PRO A 479 -4.86 7.15 6.34
N ILE A 480 -5.05 7.84 5.20
CA ILE A 480 -4.24 7.57 3.98
C ILE A 480 -2.77 7.94 4.11
N TYR A 481 -2.42 8.93 4.93
CA TYR A 481 -1.04 9.44 4.99
C TYR A 481 -0.02 8.37 5.45
N LYS A 482 -0.48 7.28 6.07
CA LYS A 482 0.36 6.13 6.45
C LYS A 482 0.74 5.21 5.30
N VAL A 483 0.04 5.31 4.16
CA VAL A 483 0.26 4.47 2.98
C VAL A 483 0.70 5.28 1.76
N ILE A 484 0.67 6.62 1.83
CA ILE A 484 1.23 7.51 0.81
C ILE A 484 2.72 7.19 0.63
N THR A 485 3.10 6.95 -0.61
CA THR A 485 4.49 6.85 -1.05
C THR A 485 4.79 7.94 -2.05
N GLY A 486 5.89 8.66 -1.82
CA GLY A 486 6.34 9.71 -2.71
C GLY A 486 6.17 11.12 -2.14
N ASP A 487 6.46 12.10 -2.97
CA ASP A 487 6.25 13.52 -2.68
C ASP A 487 4.78 13.88 -2.95
N GLU A 488 4.05 14.29 -1.90
CA GLU A 488 2.65 14.74 -1.98
C GLU A 488 2.43 15.89 -2.97
N ASN A 489 3.50 16.61 -3.32
CA ASN A 489 3.47 17.72 -4.27
C ASN A 489 3.68 17.26 -5.73
N SER A 490 4.12 16.02 -5.97
CA SER A 490 4.31 15.47 -7.31
C SER A 490 3.00 14.94 -7.87
N ALA A 491 2.45 15.61 -8.88
CA ALA A 491 1.20 15.19 -9.53
C ALA A 491 1.28 13.77 -10.09
N ASP A 492 2.43 13.39 -10.65
CA ASP A 492 2.69 12.07 -11.24
C ASP A 492 2.65 10.95 -10.19
N GLN A 493 3.39 11.13 -9.08
CA GLN A 493 3.41 10.14 -8.00
C GLN A 493 2.03 10.01 -7.33
N MET A 494 1.28 11.12 -7.25
CA MET A 494 -0.06 11.08 -6.68
C MET A 494 -1.09 10.45 -7.61
N ALA A 495 -0.97 10.61 -8.93
CA ALA A 495 -1.79 9.87 -9.89
C ALA A 495 -1.53 8.36 -9.76
N HIS A 496 -0.27 7.92 -9.72
CA HIS A 496 0.07 6.50 -9.54
C HIS A 496 -0.46 5.91 -8.23
N PHE A 497 -0.44 6.69 -7.14
CA PHE A 497 -1.02 6.32 -5.86
C PHE A 497 -2.54 6.19 -5.95
N CYS A 498 -3.22 7.16 -6.56
CA CYS A 498 -4.66 7.18 -6.73
C CYS A 498 -5.17 5.98 -7.55
N ASN A 499 -4.45 5.64 -8.62
CA ASN A 499 -4.75 4.48 -9.48
C ASN A 499 -4.76 3.14 -8.70
N GLN A 500 -4.08 3.04 -7.56
CA GLN A 500 -4.16 1.84 -6.73
C GLN A 500 -5.54 1.66 -6.09
N PHE A 501 -6.25 2.75 -5.76
CA PHE A 501 -7.63 2.65 -5.26
C PHE A 501 -8.58 2.24 -6.38
N ASP A 502 -8.37 2.70 -7.62
CA ASP A 502 -9.15 2.23 -8.78
C ASP A 502 -8.97 0.73 -8.98
N LYS A 503 -7.73 0.24 -8.91
CA LYS A 503 -7.46 -1.20 -8.98
C LYS A 503 -8.24 -1.97 -7.91
N VAL A 504 -8.30 -1.47 -6.67
CA VAL A 504 -9.05 -2.12 -5.58
C VAL A 504 -10.56 -2.08 -5.87
N ALA A 505 -11.09 -0.93 -6.27
CA ALA A 505 -12.52 -0.74 -6.51
C ALA A 505 -13.01 -1.61 -7.69
N SER A 506 -12.31 -1.57 -8.83
CA SER A 506 -12.67 -2.33 -10.03
C SER A 506 -12.53 -3.85 -9.85
N ASN A 507 -11.54 -4.34 -9.09
CA ASN A 507 -11.37 -5.78 -8.88
C ASN A 507 -12.36 -6.38 -7.86
N LEU A 508 -12.87 -5.57 -6.93
CA LEU A 508 -13.75 -6.06 -5.85
C LEU A 508 -15.21 -5.67 -6.06
N GLY A 509 -15.51 -4.69 -6.92
CA GLY A 509 -16.84 -4.06 -6.99
C GLY A 509 -17.22 -3.31 -5.70
N ALA A 510 -16.27 -3.12 -4.79
CA ALA A 510 -16.48 -2.50 -3.48
C ALA A 510 -16.17 -1.01 -3.54
N ALA A 511 -16.93 -0.18 -2.83
CA ALA A 511 -16.56 1.22 -2.70
C ALA A 511 -15.30 1.37 -1.84
N VAL A 512 -14.39 2.26 -2.24
CA VAL A 512 -13.15 2.52 -1.51
C VAL A 512 -13.21 3.90 -0.89
N ILE A 513 -13.24 3.94 0.45
CA ILE A 513 -13.46 5.16 1.22
C ILE A 513 -12.22 5.46 2.04
N TYR A 514 -11.78 6.70 2.05
CA TYR A 514 -10.56 7.06 2.75
C TYR A 514 -10.58 8.51 3.24
N CYS A 515 -9.75 8.83 4.24
CA CYS A 515 -9.71 10.17 4.81
C CYS A 515 -8.35 10.86 4.70
N HIS A 516 -8.40 12.18 4.55
CA HIS A 516 -7.23 13.04 4.52
C HIS A 516 -7.42 14.31 5.37
N HIS A 517 -6.31 14.96 5.71
CA HIS A 517 -6.33 16.21 6.45
C HIS A 517 -6.44 17.40 5.48
N HIS A 518 -6.82 18.58 5.99
CA HIS A 518 -6.62 19.83 5.25
C HIS A 518 -5.13 20.20 5.18
N SER A 519 -4.75 20.93 4.12
CA SER A 519 -3.44 21.58 4.06
C SER A 519 -3.28 22.66 5.15
N LYS A 520 -2.06 22.83 5.68
CA LYS A 520 -1.75 23.81 6.75
C LYS A 520 -2.21 25.22 6.34
N GLY A 521 -3.00 25.89 7.19
CA GLY A 521 -3.49 27.26 7.01
C GLY A 521 -5.01 27.37 7.26
N ALA A 522 -5.55 28.58 7.49
CA ALA A 522 -7.00 28.78 7.59
C ALA A 522 -7.62 28.65 6.19
N GLN A 523 -8.25 27.50 5.91
CA GLN A 523 -8.73 27.14 4.57
C GLN A 523 -10.24 27.40 4.35
N GLY A 524 -11.04 27.76 5.36
CA GLY A 524 -12.51 27.77 5.23
C GLY A 524 -13.06 28.70 4.15
N GLY A 525 -12.35 29.78 3.79
CA GLY A 525 -12.74 30.66 2.68
C GLY A 525 -12.32 30.21 1.26
N LYS A 526 -11.74 29.01 1.09
CA LYS A 526 -11.41 28.44 -0.23
C LYS A 526 -12.46 27.41 -0.65
N LYS A 527 -12.60 27.14 -1.96
CA LYS A 527 -13.50 26.08 -2.46
C LYS A 527 -13.05 24.71 -1.93
N SER A 528 -14.00 23.81 -1.68
CA SER A 528 -13.76 22.47 -1.12
C SER A 528 -12.61 21.70 -1.79
N MET A 529 -12.50 21.74 -3.11
CA MET A 529 -11.41 21.12 -3.87
C MET A 529 -10.01 21.70 -3.58
N ASP A 530 -9.92 22.98 -3.21
CA ASP A 530 -8.66 23.66 -2.90
C ASP A 530 -8.24 23.48 -1.42
N ARG A 531 -9.08 22.85 -0.59
CA ARG A 531 -8.85 22.65 0.86
C ARG A 531 -8.17 21.32 1.20
N ALA A 532 -8.32 20.29 0.36
CA ALA A 532 -7.62 19.02 0.52
C ALA A 532 -6.10 19.21 0.36
N SER A 533 -5.28 18.66 1.25
CA SER A 533 -3.81 18.68 1.07
C SER A 533 -3.35 17.79 -0.08
N GLY A 534 -2.26 18.20 -0.73
CA GLY A 534 -1.64 17.49 -1.84
C GLY A 534 -1.92 18.15 -3.20
N SER A 535 -1.16 17.74 -4.23
CA SER A 535 -1.36 18.19 -5.60
C SER A 535 -2.85 18.14 -5.99
N GLY A 536 -3.36 19.08 -6.80
CA GLY A 536 -4.78 19.17 -7.17
C GLY A 536 -5.36 17.92 -7.86
N VAL A 537 -4.53 16.91 -8.12
CA VAL A 537 -4.91 15.55 -8.52
C VAL A 537 -5.75 14.87 -7.43
N PHE A 538 -5.35 14.97 -6.16
CA PHE A 538 -6.01 14.27 -5.04
C PHE A 538 -7.45 14.68 -4.79
N ALA A 539 -7.73 15.98 -4.90
CA ALA A 539 -9.08 16.51 -4.72
C ALA A 539 -10.00 16.21 -5.92
N ARG A 540 -9.40 15.89 -7.07
CA ARG A 540 -10.14 15.58 -8.30
C ARG A 540 -10.36 14.10 -8.46
N ASP A 541 -9.42 13.25 -8.08
CA ASP A 541 -9.45 11.80 -8.26
C ASP A 541 -10.73 11.07 -7.79
N PRO A 542 -11.27 11.29 -6.57
CA PRO A 542 -12.42 10.54 -6.09
C PRO A 542 -13.72 10.89 -6.83
N ASP A 543 -14.67 9.95 -6.82
CA ASP A 543 -16.02 10.15 -7.37
C ASP A 543 -16.89 11.00 -6.45
N ALA A 544 -16.64 10.91 -5.14
CA ALA A 544 -17.26 11.74 -4.12
C ALA A 544 -16.20 12.32 -3.17
N LEU A 545 -16.16 13.64 -3.06
CA LEU A 545 -15.37 14.34 -2.04
C LEU A 545 -16.33 14.93 -1.01
N ILE A 546 -16.16 14.55 0.26
CA ILE A 546 -16.91 15.06 1.41
C ILE A 546 -15.97 15.89 2.27
N ASP A 547 -16.35 17.12 2.59
CA ASP A 547 -15.49 18.09 3.27
C ASP A 547 -16.17 18.63 4.53
N LEU A 548 -15.45 18.49 5.65
CA LEU A 548 -15.87 18.97 6.96
C LEU A 548 -15.21 20.33 7.24
N VAL A 549 -16.05 21.35 7.34
CA VAL A 549 -15.63 22.74 7.63
C VAL A 549 -16.09 23.12 9.02
N GLU A 550 -15.18 23.63 9.86
CA GLU A 550 -15.51 24.07 11.22
C GLU A 550 -16.33 25.37 11.17
N LEU A 551 -17.37 25.45 12.00
CA LEU A 551 -18.20 26.64 12.17
C LEU A 551 -17.78 27.39 13.44
N GLU A 552 -17.63 28.71 13.35
CA GLU A 552 -17.31 29.55 14.53
C GLU A 552 -18.55 29.71 15.42
N LEU A 553 -18.52 29.10 16.62
CA LEU A 553 -19.55 29.31 17.64
C LEU A 553 -19.36 30.68 18.31
N THR A 554 -20.43 31.48 18.38
CA THR A 554 -20.40 32.77 19.07
C THR A 554 -20.35 32.59 20.60
N GLU A 555 -19.79 33.57 21.32
CA GLU A 555 -19.77 33.55 22.79
C GLU A 555 -21.20 33.53 23.38
N ASP A 556 -22.13 34.24 22.74
CA ASP A 556 -23.53 34.25 23.15
C ASP A 556 -24.19 32.88 22.99
N PHE A 557 -23.88 32.16 21.91
CA PHE A 557 -24.38 30.79 21.70
C PHE A 557 -23.83 29.84 22.77
N ASN A 558 -22.53 29.91 23.05
CA ASN A 558 -21.91 29.10 24.10
C ASN A 558 -22.55 29.39 25.47
N LYS A 559 -22.83 30.66 25.78
CA LYS A 559 -23.50 31.05 27.02
C LYS A 559 -24.93 30.51 27.09
N TYR A 560 -25.67 30.55 25.97
CA TYR A 560 -27.01 30.00 25.88
C TYR A 560 -27.02 28.47 26.11
N GLU A 561 -26.16 27.72 25.42
CA GLU A 561 -26.06 26.25 25.60
C GLU A 561 -25.64 25.87 27.02
N VAL A 562 -24.72 26.61 27.64
CA VAL A 562 -24.34 26.44 29.04
C VAL A 562 -25.53 26.67 29.96
N ASN A 563 -26.30 27.74 29.75
CA ASN A 563 -27.47 28.01 30.58
C ASN A 563 -28.54 26.92 30.45
N LYS A 564 -28.79 26.48 29.21
CA LYS A 564 -29.76 25.43 28.90
C LYS A 564 -29.39 24.10 29.57
N ILE A 565 -28.16 23.63 29.39
CA ILE A 565 -27.75 22.34 29.98
C ILE A 565 -27.79 22.37 31.51
N THR A 566 -27.44 23.51 32.12
CA THR A 566 -27.45 23.64 33.58
C THR A 566 -28.88 23.53 34.07
N ALA A 567 -29.82 24.26 33.46
CA ALA A 567 -31.24 24.17 33.80
C ALA A 567 -31.79 22.74 33.59
N GLU A 568 -31.48 22.10 32.46
CA GLU A 568 -31.88 20.72 32.16
C GLU A 568 -31.29 19.71 33.16
N THR A 569 -30.01 19.85 33.52
CA THR A 569 -29.34 18.95 34.47
C THR A 569 -29.97 19.06 35.86
N ILE A 570 -30.26 20.27 36.33
CA ILE A 570 -30.95 20.50 37.61
C ILE A 570 -32.35 19.89 37.56
N ALA A 571 -33.07 20.09 36.45
CA ALA A 571 -34.41 19.55 36.27
C ALA A 571 -34.41 18.01 36.27
N GLU A 572 -33.46 17.36 35.60
CA GLU A 572 -33.28 15.91 35.63
C GLU A 572 -32.92 15.39 37.03
N TYR A 573 -32.07 16.10 37.77
CA TYR A 573 -31.72 15.75 39.14
C TYR A 573 -32.98 15.77 40.04
N PHE A 574 -33.80 16.83 39.95
CA PHE A 574 -35.08 16.88 40.67
C PHE A 574 -36.03 15.75 40.24
N LYS A 575 -36.11 15.44 38.94
CA LYS A 575 -36.96 14.35 38.43
C LYS A 575 -36.59 12.98 39.02
N ILE A 576 -35.30 12.73 39.24
CA ILE A 576 -34.79 11.47 39.79
C ILE A 576 -34.93 11.44 41.32
N HIS A 577 -34.53 12.52 42.01
CA HIS A 577 -34.35 12.52 43.46
C HIS A 577 -35.53 13.12 44.24
N LYS A 578 -36.37 13.96 43.62
CA LYS A 578 -37.54 14.61 44.23
C LYS A 578 -38.67 14.80 43.21
N ARG A 579 -39.20 13.68 42.72
CA ARG A 579 -40.20 13.67 41.65
C ARG A 579 -41.47 14.46 41.96
N ASP A 580 -41.95 14.41 43.21
CA ASP A 580 -43.14 15.17 43.62
C ASP A 580 -42.95 16.69 43.47
N PHE A 581 -41.76 17.20 43.80
CA PHE A 581 -41.43 18.62 43.61
C PHE A 581 -41.31 18.97 42.12
N TYR A 582 -40.68 18.08 41.34
CA TYR A 582 -40.54 18.25 39.89
C TYR A 582 -41.91 18.38 39.19
N ASP A 583 -42.86 17.50 39.52
CA ASP A 583 -44.17 17.46 38.85
C ASP A 583 -45.11 18.60 39.31
N THR A 584 -44.89 19.19 40.50
CA THR A 584 -45.80 20.20 41.09
C THR A 584 -45.30 21.64 41.01
N MET A 585 -43.98 21.86 41.08
CA MET A 585 -43.40 23.20 41.22
C MET A 585 -42.53 23.64 40.04
N ILE A 586 -42.02 22.69 39.23
CA ILE A 586 -41.13 23.03 38.10
C ILE A 586 -41.95 23.07 36.80
N GLY A 587 -42.36 24.28 36.41
CA GLY A 587 -43.04 24.54 35.15
C GLY A 587 -42.14 24.38 33.92
N ASP A 588 -42.73 24.33 32.73
CA ASP A 588 -41.96 24.20 31.48
C ASP A 588 -41.09 25.43 31.20
N ASP A 589 -41.55 26.64 31.58
CA ASP A 589 -40.79 27.88 31.43
C ASP A 589 -39.60 27.96 32.41
N ASP A 590 -39.74 27.40 33.62
CA ASP A 590 -38.67 27.39 34.64
C ASP A 590 -37.48 26.57 34.17
N ARG A 591 -37.75 25.47 33.44
CA ARG A 591 -36.71 24.58 32.86
C ARG A 591 -35.85 25.25 31.81
N LEU A 592 -36.27 26.41 31.30
CA LEU A 592 -35.50 27.21 30.33
C LEU A 592 -34.67 28.30 31.02
N SER A 593 -34.84 28.50 32.32
CA SER A 593 -34.17 29.54 33.11
C SER A 593 -33.17 28.94 34.09
N LYS A 594 -31.88 29.07 33.76
CA LYS A 594 -30.77 28.69 34.64
C LYS A 594 -30.94 29.28 36.05
N VAL A 595 -31.27 30.57 36.14
CA VAL A 595 -31.35 31.31 37.41
C VAL A 595 -32.44 30.72 38.32
N ILE A 596 -33.63 30.46 37.77
CA ILE A 596 -34.75 29.90 38.56
C ILE A 596 -34.40 28.49 39.05
N MET A 597 -33.81 27.66 38.18
CA MET A 597 -33.42 26.30 38.52
C MET A 597 -32.31 26.27 39.60
N GLU A 598 -31.33 27.17 39.53
CA GLU A 598 -30.28 27.31 40.56
C GLU A 598 -30.90 27.71 41.90
N THR A 599 -31.83 28.67 41.92
CA THR A 599 -32.54 29.05 43.16
C THR A 599 -33.32 27.86 43.75
N TYR A 600 -34.03 27.08 42.91
CA TYR A 600 -34.70 25.87 43.39
C TYR A 600 -33.74 24.84 43.96
N ALA A 601 -32.57 24.65 43.35
CA ALA A 601 -31.53 23.78 43.86
C ALA A 601 -31.05 24.24 45.23
N GLU A 602 -30.69 25.52 45.39
CA GLU A 602 -30.21 26.10 46.64
C GLU A 602 -31.25 26.01 47.77
N ASP A 603 -32.52 26.28 47.48
CA ASP A 603 -33.59 26.31 48.49
C ASP A 603 -34.07 24.91 48.91
N ASN A 604 -33.95 23.91 48.03
CA ASN A 604 -34.60 22.61 48.22
C ASN A 604 -33.64 21.42 48.34
N LEU A 605 -32.34 21.58 48.08
CA LEU A 605 -31.36 20.49 48.20
C LEU A 605 -30.46 20.66 49.43
N SER A 606 -30.03 19.54 50.00
CA SER A 606 -29.03 19.56 51.08
C SER A 606 -27.63 19.84 50.52
N ALA A 607 -26.69 20.27 51.38
CA ALA A 607 -25.30 20.55 50.97
C ALA A 607 -24.61 19.35 50.29
N LEU A 608 -24.95 18.12 50.68
CA LEU A 608 -24.43 16.90 50.03
C LEU A 608 -24.98 16.73 48.62
N GLN A 609 -26.29 16.95 48.44
CA GLN A 609 -26.97 16.84 47.15
C GLN A 609 -26.57 17.96 46.19
N LEU A 610 -26.31 19.16 46.70
CA LEU A 610 -25.73 20.26 45.92
C LEU A 610 -24.33 19.89 45.40
N GLY A 611 -23.49 19.29 46.22
CA GLY A 611 -22.17 18.80 45.77
C GLY A 611 -22.27 17.74 44.65
N GLU A 612 -23.19 16.78 44.78
CA GLU A 612 -23.45 15.79 43.72
C GLU A 612 -23.99 16.43 42.43
N LEU A 613 -24.88 17.41 42.56
CA LEU A 613 -25.45 18.15 41.44
C LEU A 613 -24.38 19.01 40.74
N ASP A 614 -23.50 19.67 41.50
CA ASP A 614 -22.39 20.45 40.95
C ASP A 614 -21.41 19.57 40.16
N ASP A 615 -21.08 18.38 40.67
CA ASP A 615 -20.27 17.40 39.94
C ASP A 615 -20.95 16.95 38.63
N LEU A 616 -22.26 16.75 38.66
CA LEU A 616 -23.05 16.39 37.48
C LEU A 616 -23.09 17.54 36.45
N ILE A 617 -23.33 18.78 36.91
CA ILE A 617 -23.31 19.99 36.08
C ILE A 617 -21.91 20.16 35.46
N ALA A 618 -20.84 20.05 36.25
CA ALA A 618 -19.47 20.15 35.76
C ALA A 618 -19.15 19.08 34.71
N SER A 619 -19.63 17.85 34.92
CA SER A 619 -19.50 16.74 33.96
C SER A 619 -20.22 17.03 32.64
N ASN A 620 -21.46 17.50 32.68
CA ASN A 620 -22.24 17.83 31.48
C ASN A 620 -21.70 19.08 30.76
N LEU A 621 -21.22 20.09 31.49
CA LEU A 621 -20.57 21.26 30.90
C LEU A 621 -19.25 20.91 30.19
N ASN A 622 -18.49 19.94 30.72
CA ASN A 622 -17.29 19.44 30.03
C ASN A 622 -17.61 18.77 28.70
N LYS A 623 -18.77 18.11 28.57
CA LYS A 623 -19.22 17.54 27.28
C LYS A 623 -19.54 18.65 26.26
N ILE A 624 -20.13 19.77 26.70
CA ILE A 624 -20.39 20.92 25.83
C ILE A 624 -19.11 21.61 25.38
N LYS A 625 -18.10 21.74 26.26
CA LYS A 625 -16.80 22.30 25.85
C LYS A 625 -16.11 21.47 24.76
N GLN A 626 -16.46 20.19 24.62
CA GLN A 626 -15.96 19.31 23.57
C GLN A 626 -16.86 19.28 22.33
N LYS A 627 -18.05 19.88 22.40
CA LYS A 627 -19.00 19.97 21.29
C LYS A 627 -18.47 20.99 20.27
N THR A 628 -18.31 20.56 19.03
CA THR A 628 -17.89 21.41 17.92
C THR A 628 -18.93 21.37 16.81
N ALA A 629 -19.02 22.46 16.04
CA ALA A 629 -19.98 22.61 14.95
C ALA A 629 -19.28 22.49 13.60
N TRP A 630 -19.91 21.76 12.68
CA TRP A 630 -19.33 21.42 11.39
C TRP A 630 -20.35 21.58 10.28
N ARG A 631 -19.90 22.02 9.11
CA ARG A 631 -20.66 21.98 7.87
C ARG A 631 -20.05 20.96 6.93
N VAL A 632 -20.89 20.07 6.41
CA VAL A 632 -20.54 19.09 5.39
C VAL A 632 -20.90 19.66 4.03
N GLU A 633 -19.89 19.80 3.20
CA GLU A 633 -20.03 20.10 1.78
C GLU A 633 -19.51 18.93 0.95
N GLY A 634 -19.92 18.83 -0.30
CA GLY A 634 -19.40 17.79 -1.17
C GLY A 634 -19.34 18.17 -2.64
N THR A 635 -18.41 17.52 -3.34
CA THR A 635 -18.29 17.54 -4.80
C THR A 635 -18.46 16.12 -5.29
N LEU A 636 -19.47 15.89 -6.13
CA LEU A 636 -19.88 14.56 -6.59
C LEU A 636 -19.84 14.51 -8.12
N ARG A 637 -19.40 13.39 -8.68
CA ARG A 637 -19.42 13.14 -10.14
C ARG A 637 -20.71 12.47 -10.60
N GLU A 638 -21.17 11.49 -9.83
CA GLU A 638 -22.25 10.57 -10.21
C GLU A 638 -23.65 10.98 -9.75
N PHE A 639 -23.71 11.93 -8.82
CA PHE A 639 -24.95 12.41 -8.23
C PHE A 639 -25.02 13.93 -8.30
N PRO A 640 -26.23 14.52 -8.35
CA PRO A 640 -26.42 15.95 -8.18
C PRO A 640 -25.81 16.45 -6.87
N LYS A 641 -25.33 17.69 -6.87
CA LYS A 641 -24.85 18.34 -5.64
C LYS A 641 -25.95 18.36 -4.58
N PHE A 642 -25.63 17.93 -3.36
CA PHE A 642 -26.53 18.02 -2.21
C PHE A 642 -26.42 19.36 -1.49
N GLU A 643 -27.48 19.73 -0.78
CA GLU A 643 -27.50 20.90 0.11
C GLU A 643 -26.58 20.69 1.32
N PRO A 644 -25.72 21.67 1.67
CA PRO A 644 -24.81 21.54 2.80
C PRO A 644 -25.51 21.13 4.09
N LYS A 645 -24.97 20.14 4.78
CA LYS A 645 -25.53 19.63 6.04
C LYS A 645 -24.73 20.15 7.22
N ASN A 646 -25.40 20.76 8.18
CA ASN A 646 -24.76 21.16 9.42
C ASN A 646 -24.86 20.06 10.47
N LEU A 647 -23.78 19.84 11.21
CA LEU A 647 -23.60 18.77 12.16
C LEU A 647 -23.01 19.31 13.47
N TRP A 648 -23.43 18.70 14.56
CA TRP A 648 -22.74 18.77 15.84
C TRP A 648 -21.85 17.54 15.99
N PHE A 649 -20.56 17.74 16.24
CA PHE A 649 -19.73 16.66 16.75
C PHE A 649 -19.88 16.62 18.27
N GLN A 650 -20.61 15.62 18.76
CA GLN A 650 -20.83 15.34 20.17
C GLN A 650 -20.11 14.04 20.48
N TYR A 651 -18.88 14.13 20.99
CA TYR A 651 -18.01 12.97 21.15
C TYR A 651 -18.77 11.76 21.75
N PRO A 652 -18.76 10.58 21.09
CA PRO A 652 -17.98 10.21 19.90
C PRO A 652 -18.74 10.23 18.55
N ILE A 653 -19.90 10.90 18.43
CA ILE A 653 -20.77 10.83 17.23
C ILE A 653 -21.02 12.19 16.55
N HIS A 654 -21.42 12.16 15.28
CA HIS A 654 -21.94 13.33 14.56
C HIS A 654 -23.46 13.31 14.53
N VAL A 655 -24.07 14.41 14.95
CA VAL A 655 -25.53 14.59 15.02
C VAL A 655 -25.94 15.69 14.04
N VAL A 656 -26.87 15.39 13.14
CA VAL A 656 -27.40 16.36 12.19
C VAL A 656 -28.19 17.44 12.93
N ASP A 657 -27.98 18.70 12.55
CA ASP A 657 -28.77 19.82 13.04
C ASP A 657 -30.11 19.91 12.30
N GLU A 658 -31.15 19.27 12.85
CA GLU A 658 -32.49 19.27 12.27
C GLU A 658 -33.25 20.58 12.48
N VAL A 659 -32.82 21.41 13.44
CA VAL A 659 -33.50 22.66 13.83
C VAL A 659 -32.95 23.87 13.05
N GLY A 660 -31.78 23.72 12.42
CA GLY A 660 -31.17 24.77 11.60
C GLY A 660 -30.44 25.86 12.40
N ILE A 661 -30.08 25.58 13.65
CA ILE A 661 -29.33 26.49 14.54
C ILE A 661 -28.00 26.92 13.91
N LEU A 662 -27.36 26.03 13.17
CA LEU A 662 -26.05 26.21 12.54
C LEU A 662 -26.13 26.84 11.14
N GLN A 663 -27.33 27.09 10.61
CA GLN A 663 -27.52 27.54 9.23
C GLN A 663 -26.87 28.92 8.98
N ASP A 664 -27.03 29.84 9.92
CA ASP A 664 -26.54 31.23 9.82
C ASP A 664 -25.11 31.40 10.36
N MET A 665 -24.43 30.33 10.76
CA MET A 665 -23.07 30.41 11.28
C MET A 665 -22.03 30.49 10.15
N ASP A 666 -21.02 31.34 10.37
CA ASP A 666 -19.89 31.52 9.46
C ASP A 666 -18.90 30.36 9.57
N ALA A 667 -18.39 29.91 8.41
CA ALA A 667 -17.28 28.98 8.35
C ALA A 667 -15.97 29.64 8.82
N GLU A 668 -15.10 28.87 9.48
CA GLU A 668 -13.84 29.37 10.01
C GLU A 668 -12.96 29.99 8.90
N GLY A 669 -12.74 31.30 8.96
CA GLY A 669 -11.93 32.03 7.97
C GLY A 669 -12.70 32.69 6.83
N ASP A 670 -14.03 32.58 6.78
CA ASP A 670 -14.88 33.18 5.72
C ASP A 670 -15.17 34.68 5.93
N LYS A 671 -14.69 35.27 7.04
CA LYS A 671 -14.89 36.70 7.32
C LYS A 671 -14.34 37.59 6.20
N PRO A 672 -15.17 38.47 5.60
CA PRO A 672 -14.76 39.43 4.58
C PRO A 672 -13.55 40.28 5.02
N PHE A 673 -12.69 40.65 4.07
CA PHE A 673 -11.45 41.40 4.33
C PHE A 673 -11.68 42.70 5.14
N TRP A 674 -12.81 43.37 4.97
CA TRP A 674 -13.19 44.58 5.71
C TRP A 674 -13.52 44.30 7.19
N GLN A 675 -14.17 43.18 7.51
CA GLN A 675 -14.42 42.75 8.89
C GLN A 675 -13.13 42.30 9.57
N LYS A 676 -12.27 41.53 8.89
CA LYS A 676 -10.92 41.18 9.39
C LYS A 676 -10.08 42.42 9.68
N GLY A 677 -10.18 43.46 8.83
CA GLY A 677 -9.53 44.75 9.06
C GLY A 677 -10.08 45.51 10.27
N LYS A 678 -11.40 45.49 10.48
CA LYS A 678 -12.07 46.14 11.62
C LYS A 678 -11.75 45.45 12.94
N GLU A 679 -11.77 44.12 12.98
CA GLU A 679 -11.37 43.33 14.15
C GLU A 679 -9.90 43.50 14.49
N LYS A 680 -9.00 43.49 13.50
CA LYS A 680 -7.56 43.73 13.71
C LYS A 680 -7.29 45.14 14.26
N ARG A 681 -8.04 46.15 13.79
CA ARG A 681 -8.01 47.52 14.36
C ARG A 681 -8.55 47.55 15.79
N LYS A 682 -9.67 46.87 16.08
CA LYS A 682 -10.26 46.78 17.43
C LYS A 682 -9.33 46.05 18.41
N LYS A 683 -8.71 44.94 18.00
CA LYS A 683 -7.74 44.17 18.80
C LYS A 683 -6.47 44.95 19.07
N ASN A 684 -5.94 45.67 18.08
CA ASN A 684 -4.80 46.57 18.26
C ASN A 684 -5.14 47.78 19.14
N ALA A 685 -6.35 48.34 19.02
CA ALA A 685 -6.83 49.41 19.87
C ALA A 685 -6.99 48.94 21.33
N ASN A 686 -7.57 47.77 21.58
CA ASN A 686 -7.69 47.18 22.93
C ASN A 686 -6.33 46.84 23.54
N LYS A 687 -5.41 46.25 22.76
CA LYS A 687 -4.04 45.94 23.23
C LYS A 687 -3.24 47.21 23.55
N LYS A 688 -3.45 48.27 22.76
CA LYS A 688 -2.90 49.60 23.02
C LYS A 688 -3.52 50.22 24.27
N LYS A 689 -4.85 50.14 24.44
CA LYS A 689 -5.56 50.64 25.64
C LYS A 689 -5.08 49.93 26.91
N LYS A 690 -4.97 48.60 26.88
CA LYS A 690 -4.45 47.79 28.01
C LYS A 690 -3.04 48.20 28.40
N LYS A 691 -2.10 48.24 27.43
CA LYS A 691 -0.70 48.65 27.69
C LYS A 691 -0.59 50.09 28.24
N LEU A 692 -1.49 50.98 27.84
CA LEU A 692 -1.55 52.36 28.34
C LEU A 692 -2.14 52.44 29.76
N ASN A 693 -3.09 51.57 30.11
CA ASN A 693 -3.60 51.46 31.48
C ASN A 693 -2.55 50.83 32.40
N ASP A 694 -1.89 49.76 31.98
CA ASP A 694 -0.81 49.11 32.76
C ASP A 694 0.30 50.14 33.08
N SER A 695 0.76 50.90 32.08
CA SER A 695 1.76 51.97 32.30
C SER A 695 1.28 53.09 33.23
N PHE A 696 -0.04 53.32 33.30
CA PHE A 696 -0.63 54.35 34.14
C PHE A 696 -0.68 53.90 35.60
N VAL A 697 -1.06 52.64 35.84
CA VAL A 697 -1.04 52.01 37.17
C VAL A 697 0.39 51.91 37.69
N GLU A 698 1.34 51.42 36.89
CA GLU A 698 2.77 51.34 37.26
C GLU A 698 3.34 52.71 37.67
N ALA A 699 2.98 53.78 36.95
CA ALA A 699 3.43 55.13 37.27
C ALA A 699 2.87 55.63 38.61
N ILE A 700 1.59 55.34 38.92
CA ILE A 700 0.98 55.71 40.20
C ILE A 700 1.64 54.94 41.34
N GLU A 701 1.81 53.63 41.20
CA GLU A 701 2.44 52.78 42.22
C GLU A 701 3.89 53.19 42.47
N HIS A 702 4.67 53.42 41.41
CA HIS A 702 6.07 53.84 41.53
C HIS A 702 6.19 55.20 42.23
N LEU A 703 5.38 56.20 41.85
CA LEU A 703 5.42 57.52 42.48
C LEU A 703 4.89 57.50 43.92
N THR A 704 3.89 56.67 44.22
CA THR A 704 3.38 56.49 45.58
C THR A 704 4.45 55.90 46.49
N ASN A 705 5.15 54.87 46.02
CA ASN A 705 6.22 54.21 46.76
C ASN A 705 7.46 55.10 46.94
N PHE A 706 7.79 55.92 45.93
CA PHE A 706 8.96 56.79 45.98
C PHE A 706 8.76 58.02 46.88
N ASN A 707 7.56 58.60 46.88
CA ASN A 707 7.25 59.82 47.64
C ASN A 707 6.59 59.53 49.00
N GLU A 708 6.34 58.26 49.34
CA GLU A 708 5.57 57.80 50.50
C GLU A 708 4.20 58.50 50.67
N LYS A 709 3.64 58.99 49.55
CA LYS A 709 2.35 59.69 49.51
C LYS A 709 1.70 59.54 48.12
N PRO A 710 0.37 59.60 48.02
CA PRO A 710 -0.33 59.50 46.74
C PRO A 710 0.08 60.63 45.77
N PRO A 711 0.37 60.34 44.49
CA PRO A 711 0.89 61.33 43.55
C PRO A 711 -0.20 62.28 43.04
N THR A 712 0.19 63.50 42.69
CA THR A 712 -0.67 64.48 42.03
C THR A 712 -0.82 64.16 40.53
N LYS A 713 -1.88 64.70 39.89
CA LYS A 713 -2.07 64.61 38.43
C LYS A 713 -0.84 65.08 37.64
N LYS A 714 -0.16 66.12 38.15
CA LYS A 714 1.02 66.71 37.55
C LYS A 714 2.24 65.79 37.61
N GLU A 715 2.49 65.15 38.75
CA GLU A 715 3.61 64.21 38.92
C GLU A 715 3.45 62.98 38.02
N VAL A 716 2.23 62.43 37.92
CA VAL A 716 1.95 61.30 37.00
C VAL A 716 2.05 61.73 35.53
N ALA A 717 1.66 62.96 35.20
CA ALA A 717 1.79 63.53 33.87
C ALA A 717 3.26 63.72 33.46
N GLU A 718 4.10 64.23 34.36
CA GLU A 718 5.54 64.40 34.14
C GLU A 718 6.26 63.05 33.99
N TYR A 719 5.97 62.08 34.86
CA TYR A 719 6.57 60.73 34.81
C TYR A 719 6.26 60.00 33.49
N LEU A 720 5.04 60.14 32.98
CA LEU A 720 4.61 59.50 31.73
C LEU A 720 4.89 60.34 30.47
N GLY A 721 5.42 61.57 30.62
CA GLY A 721 5.60 62.52 29.53
C GLY A 721 4.28 62.86 28.80
N LYS A 722 3.20 63.07 29.56
CA LYS A 722 1.85 63.38 29.05
C LYS A 722 1.34 64.70 29.63
N SER A 723 0.24 65.21 29.07
CA SER A 723 -0.45 66.37 29.66
C SER A 723 -1.34 65.96 30.82
N GLU A 724 -1.54 66.86 31.78
CA GLU A 724 -2.47 66.65 32.90
C GLU A 724 -3.89 66.32 32.43
N ARG A 725 -4.35 66.95 31.35
CA ARG A 725 -5.65 66.65 30.71
C ARG A 725 -5.75 65.21 30.19
N THR A 726 -4.62 64.60 29.82
CA THR A 726 -4.57 63.19 29.40
C THR A 726 -4.68 62.25 30.61
N ILE A 727 -4.17 62.66 31.76
CA ILE A 727 -4.26 61.91 33.03
C ILE A 727 -5.68 62.02 33.60
N GLU A 728 -6.28 63.20 33.54
CA GLU A 728 -7.66 63.44 33.98
C GLU A 728 -8.67 62.57 33.25
N ARG A 729 -8.61 62.53 31.91
CA ARG A 729 -9.46 61.64 31.11
C ARG A 729 -9.26 60.16 31.45
N ARG A 730 -8.06 59.75 31.88
CA ARG A 730 -7.82 58.36 32.30
C ARG A 730 -8.39 58.03 33.67
N LEU A 731 -8.40 59.01 34.58
CA LEU A 731 -9.03 58.86 35.89
C LEU A 731 -10.56 58.72 35.76
N GLU A 732 -11.15 59.33 34.74
CA GLU A 732 -12.58 59.13 34.41
C GLU A 732 -12.88 57.75 33.80
N GLU A 733 -11.91 57.14 33.11
CA GLU A 733 -12.06 55.85 32.42
C GLU A 733 -11.66 54.63 33.27
N THR A 734 -10.99 54.82 34.42
CA THR A 734 -10.50 53.73 35.27
C THR A 734 -11.42 53.44 36.46
N GLU A 735 -11.53 52.16 36.82
CA GLU A 735 -12.30 51.71 37.97
C GLU A 735 -11.44 51.61 39.25
N ASP A 736 -10.12 51.68 39.13
CA ASP A 736 -9.19 51.38 40.22
C ASP A 736 -8.70 52.62 41.00
N TYR A 737 -8.79 53.82 40.41
CA TYR A 737 -8.26 55.06 41.01
C TYR A 737 -9.21 56.24 40.84
N ILE A 738 -9.22 57.15 41.82
CA ILE A 738 -9.96 58.43 41.81
C ILE A 738 -9.06 59.61 42.06
N PHE A 739 -9.51 60.76 41.56
CA PHE A 739 -8.92 62.05 41.92
C PHE A 739 -9.60 62.61 43.17
N ASP A 740 -8.83 62.81 44.22
CA ASP A 740 -9.30 63.50 45.43
C ASP A 740 -9.16 65.01 45.22
N THR A 741 -10.30 65.70 45.16
CA THR A 741 -10.36 67.16 44.96
C THR A 741 -9.96 67.96 46.19
N GLU A 742 -9.99 67.37 47.39
CA GLU A 742 -9.60 68.03 48.63
C GLU A 742 -8.07 68.00 48.81
N THR A 743 -7.43 66.87 48.48
CA THR A 743 -5.98 66.71 48.62
C THR A 743 -5.19 66.96 47.32
N GLY A 744 -5.87 67.05 46.18
CA GLY A 744 -5.24 67.25 44.87
C GLY A 744 -4.43 66.05 44.37
N THR A 745 -4.68 64.86 44.91
CA THR A 745 -3.90 63.63 44.66
C THR A 745 -4.74 62.49 44.10
N ILE A 746 -4.09 61.51 43.48
CA ILE A 746 -4.72 60.32 42.91
C ILE A 746 -4.65 59.20 43.95
N LYS A 747 -5.80 58.65 44.35
CA LYS A 747 -5.92 57.59 45.36
C LYS A 747 -6.62 56.35 44.77
N PRO A 748 -6.36 55.14 45.29
CA PRO A 748 -7.17 53.98 44.96
C PRO A 748 -8.65 54.24 45.27
N LYS A 749 -9.55 53.69 44.45
CA LYS A 749 -10.99 53.72 44.71
C LYS A 749 -11.39 52.84 45.89
#